data_AF-A0A9X1L579-F1
#
_entry.id   AF-A0A9X1L579-F1
#
_cell.length_a   1.000
_cell.length_b   1.000
_cell.length_c   1.000
_cell.angle_alpha   90.00
_cell.angle_beta   90.00
_cell.angle_gamma   90.00
#
_symmetry.space_group_name_H-M   'P 1'
#
loop_
_entity.id
_entity.type
_entity.pdbx_description
1 polymer ?
#
loop_
_entity_poly.entity_id
_entity_poly.type
_entity_poly.pdbx_seq_one_letter_code
_entity_poly.pdbx_strand_id
1 'polypeptide(L)'
;MAVLNKIRQRSLILILIIALALFSFVLADLFKNSDALTSKSQNIVATINGKDISREDFLQKVEALQRQMGPNATNTQVMNQVWNQEVRQAVMETQYDALGITVEKDQMRDLLKTALASSPEFLNEAGLFDENKLNEYIANLKETSEAGYQSWINYENQVANNALQQNYFNLVKAGLTGTLNEGELEHKLEGNKVDIKYVQVPFSKIPDSTVTVTKSEISSYIKEHKKQFEVEASRDIRFVEFKEVASVQDESNIVKELTTYLNGRLVDETGRKDTVVAFSKVKNNADYVNHTAGSDIKFDERFVFKNSLPTAVADSIYKLNEGEVYGPYKDNGYFKLSKVAAVKQIPDSAKVRHILIPFIGAQSASPEVTQTDAQAKVTADSLLAVLKTDKSKFSEFVTEFSSDQGSVAKEGRYDWHPYNTMVPEFNAFEFEGEVGDLGVVKTVFGYHIIEIEGQKNKSKAIQVATIAREIGPSEETTDKVFREASNFEINAGKGDFEALALENKYVVKPVNGMKALDEAIPGIGNQRSIVRWAFEADSEEGDIKRFNITGGYVIAQLVAKHEKGLMSVEEATATVLPKIRKEKKAKIIRDRVSASNLDDLAKAESLSVRTATGINMKTPTISGAGREPLVVGTAFGLSEGETSGLIDGANGVYMVQVTKVTPAAELDNYQAAANRVAQQKAGVVSSKLYNALKESAEIEDNRAKIQIQ
;
A
#
# COMPACT_ATOMS: atom_id res chain seq x y z
N MET A 1 43.03 26.56 21.99
CA MET A 1 41.77 26.08 21.34
C MET A 1 40.82 27.20 20.86
N ALA A 2 41.19 28.48 20.83
CA ALA A 2 40.26 29.57 20.43
C ALA A 2 40.30 29.99 18.94
N VAL A 3 41.36 29.66 18.19
CA VAL A 3 41.54 30.10 16.79
C VAL A 3 40.85 29.15 15.79
N LEU A 4 40.86 27.84 16.05
CA LEU A 4 40.17 26.81 15.24
C LEU A 4 38.63 26.98 15.24
N ASN A 5 38.05 27.47 16.34
CA ASN A 5 36.60 27.71 16.43
C ASN A 5 36.15 28.96 15.63
N LYS A 6 37.02 29.98 15.52
CA LYS A 6 36.80 31.17 14.68
C LYS A 6 36.90 30.89 13.18
N ILE A 7 37.68 29.88 12.77
CA ILE A 7 37.78 29.44 11.36
C ILE A 7 36.55 28.59 10.97
N ARG A 8 36.04 27.73 11.88
CA ARG A 8 34.79 26.98 11.65
C ARG A 8 33.55 27.88 11.53
N GLN A 9 33.42 28.93 12.36
CA GLN A 9 32.30 29.87 12.26
C GLN A 9 32.26 30.67 10.95
N ARG A 10 33.41 30.98 10.35
CA ARG A 10 33.47 31.67 9.05
C ARG A 10 33.33 30.72 7.85
N SER A 11 33.65 29.43 8.01
CA SER A 11 33.43 28.41 6.97
C SER A 11 31.94 28.14 6.71
N LEU A 12 31.09 28.19 7.74
CA LEU A 12 29.64 28.05 7.59
C LEU A 12 29.03 29.21 6.81
N ILE A 13 29.44 30.45 7.08
CA ILE A 13 28.99 31.63 6.33
C ILE A 13 29.50 31.58 4.88
N LEU A 14 30.75 31.13 4.67
CA LEU A 14 31.31 30.98 3.33
C LEU A 14 30.60 29.90 2.51
N ILE A 15 30.29 28.74 3.12
CA ILE A 15 29.51 27.66 2.48
C ILE A 15 28.10 28.14 2.17
N LEU A 16 27.48 28.92 3.06
CA LEU A 16 26.13 29.45 2.86
C LEU A 16 26.10 30.51 1.74
N ILE A 17 27.13 31.36 1.62
CA ILE A 17 27.28 32.32 0.51
C ILE A 17 27.61 31.61 -0.80
N ILE A 18 28.44 30.57 -0.81
CA ILE A 18 28.73 29.78 -2.02
C ILE A 18 27.49 29.00 -2.45
N ALA A 19 26.73 28.43 -1.52
CA ALA A 19 25.45 27.78 -1.80
C ALA A 19 24.41 28.79 -2.34
N LEU A 20 24.32 30.00 -1.76
CA LEU A 20 23.45 31.07 -2.28
C LEU A 20 23.91 31.61 -3.63
N ALA A 21 25.22 31.67 -3.88
CA ALA A 21 25.77 32.10 -5.17
C ALA A 21 25.57 31.04 -6.26
N LEU A 22 25.74 29.75 -5.94
CA LEU A 22 25.43 28.63 -6.84
C LEU A 22 23.92 28.53 -7.08
N PHE A 23 23.10 28.75 -6.06
CA PHE A 23 21.63 28.80 -6.18
C PHE A 23 21.15 29.99 -7.01
N SER A 24 21.75 31.18 -6.83
CA SER A 24 21.51 32.35 -7.68
C SER A 24 22.06 32.19 -9.10
N PHE A 25 23.13 31.42 -9.32
CA PHE A 25 23.64 31.15 -10.67
C PHE A 25 22.73 30.17 -11.43
N VAL A 26 22.20 29.15 -10.74
CA VAL A 26 21.17 28.23 -11.27
C VAL A 26 19.86 28.98 -11.57
N LEU A 27 19.44 29.89 -10.69
CA LEU A 27 18.29 30.77 -10.94
C LEU A 27 18.55 31.77 -12.07
N ALA A 28 19.75 32.35 -12.15
CA ALA A 28 20.11 33.28 -13.22
C ALA A 28 20.18 32.60 -14.61
N ASP A 29 20.56 31.32 -14.69
CA ASP A 29 20.48 30.54 -15.93
C ASP A 29 19.03 30.16 -16.27
N LEU A 30 18.19 29.89 -15.27
CA LEU A 30 16.73 29.74 -15.45
C LEU A 30 16.05 31.03 -15.95
N PHE A 31 16.54 32.21 -15.57
CA PHE A 31 16.03 33.50 -16.03
C PHE A 31 16.66 34.01 -17.35
N LYS A 32 17.83 33.52 -17.76
CA LYS A 32 18.45 33.84 -19.05
C LYS A 32 17.82 33.11 -20.23
N ASN A 33 17.17 31.98 -19.99
CA ASN A 33 16.29 31.31 -20.95
C ASN A 33 14.84 31.79 -20.76
N SER A 34 14.57 33.03 -21.16
CA SER A 34 13.23 33.63 -21.11
C SER A 34 12.17 32.91 -21.96
N ASP A 35 12.57 31.92 -22.78
CA ASP A 35 11.66 31.03 -23.51
C ASP A 35 11.23 29.77 -22.73
N ALA A 36 11.89 29.43 -21.61
CA ALA A 36 11.54 28.26 -20.79
C ALA A 36 10.36 28.55 -19.84
N LEU A 37 10.26 29.79 -19.33
CA LEU A 37 9.22 30.24 -18.40
C LEU A 37 7.89 30.59 -19.10
N THR A 38 7.85 30.69 -20.43
CA THR A 38 6.66 31.06 -21.21
C THR A 38 5.94 29.86 -21.83
N SER A 39 6.48 28.64 -21.71
CA SER A 39 5.80 27.44 -22.19
C SER A 39 4.76 26.98 -21.16
N LYS A 40 3.47 27.21 -21.46
CA LYS A 40 2.32 26.65 -20.71
C LYS A 40 2.49 25.16 -20.37
N SER A 41 3.16 24.38 -21.24
CA SER A 41 3.32 22.94 -21.10
C SER A 41 4.23 22.46 -19.97
N GLN A 42 5.15 23.28 -19.43
CA GLN A 42 6.03 22.84 -18.34
C GLN A 42 5.45 23.07 -16.93
N ASN A 43 4.47 23.97 -16.80
CA ASN A 43 3.82 24.31 -15.52
C ASN A 43 2.43 23.66 -15.36
N ILE A 44 1.94 22.91 -16.35
CA ILE A 44 0.64 22.24 -16.32
C ILE A 44 0.84 20.74 -16.20
N VAL A 45 0.33 20.16 -15.12
CA VAL A 45 0.34 18.71 -14.85
C VAL A 45 -0.64 17.97 -15.74
N ALA A 46 -1.80 18.57 -15.93
CA ALA A 46 -2.83 18.05 -16.81
C ALA A 46 -3.81 19.12 -17.23
N THR A 47 -4.50 18.85 -18.33
CA THR A 47 -5.66 19.60 -18.77
C THR A 47 -6.84 18.63 -18.86
N ILE A 48 -7.91 18.88 -18.10
CA ILE A 48 -9.11 18.05 -18.07
C ILE A 48 -10.31 18.92 -18.46
N ASN A 49 -10.96 18.59 -19.58
CA ASN A 49 -12.07 19.39 -20.14
C ASN A 49 -11.72 20.89 -20.27
N GLY A 50 -10.48 21.20 -20.65
CA GLY A 50 -9.99 22.58 -20.77
C GLY A 50 -9.59 23.26 -19.45
N LYS A 51 -9.71 22.59 -18.31
CA LYS A 51 -9.21 23.07 -17.00
C LYS A 51 -7.79 22.59 -16.75
N ASP A 52 -6.87 23.53 -16.59
CA ASP A 52 -5.46 23.25 -16.30
C ASP A 52 -5.25 22.99 -14.80
N ILE A 53 -4.50 21.94 -14.48
CA ILE A 53 -3.98 21.66 -13.14
C ILE A 53 -2.53 22.13 -13.11
N SER A 54 -2.23 23.14 -12.29
CA SER A 54 -0.87 23.66 -12.18
C SER A 54 0.04 22.68 -11.43
N ARG A 55 1.32 22.70 -11.77
CA ARG A 55 2.37 21.95 -11.08
C ARG A 55 2.47 22.28 -9.60
N GLU A 56 2.35 23.56 -9.28
CA GLU A 56 2.46 24.05 -7.91
C GLU A 56 1.32 23.49 -7.05
N ASP A 57 0.07 23.68 -7.48
CA ASP A 57 -1.11 23.19 -6.74
C ASP A 57 -1.07 21.68 -6.55
N PHE A 58 -0.69 20.96 -7.61
CA PHE A 58 -0.58 19.51 -7.58
C PHE A 58 0.47 19.03 -6.57
N LEU A 59 1.66 19.62 -6.59
CA LEU A 59 2.74 19.25 -5.67
C LEU A 59 2.41 19.61 -4.22
N GLN A 60 1.71 20.72 -3.97
CA GLN A 60 1.23 21.07 -2.63
C GLN A 60 0.26 20.02 -2.07
N LYS A 61 -0.66 19.53 -2.90
CA LYS A 61 -1.60 18.45 -2.52
C LYS A 61 -0.86 17.13 -2.28
N VAL A 62 0.16 16.83 -3.08
CA VAL A 62 1.02 15.64 -2.91
C VAL A 62 1.77 15.71 -1.59
N GLU A 63 2.37 16.85 -1.26
CA GLU A 63 3.07 17.05 0.01
C GLU A 63 2.12 16.90 1.21
N ALA A 64 0.91 17.49 1.12
CA ALA A 64 -0.11 17.35 2.15
C ALA A 64 -0.52 15.89 2.36
N LEU A 65 -0.77 15.16 1.28
CA LEU A 65 -1.14 13.74 1.35
C LEU A 65 0.05 12.86 1.82
N GLN A 66 1.29 13.16 1.42
CA GLN A 66 2.48 12.45 1.89
C GLN A 66 2.66 12.60 3.40
N ARG A 67 2.42 13.80 3.96
CA ARG A 67 2.42 14.02 5.42
C ARG A 67 1.37 13.17 6.13
N GLN A 68 0.19 13.02 5.53
CA GLN A 68 -0.90 12.22 6.09
C GLN A 68 -0.64 10.71 6.02
N MET A 69 -0.11 10.22 4.89
CA MET A 69 0.15 8.79 4.68
C MET A 69 1.43 8.30 5.38
N GLY A 70 2.28 9.22 5.82
CA GLY A 70 3.51 8.93 6.56
C GLY A 70 4.63 8.36 5.68
N PRO A 71 5.75 7.94 6.29
CA PRO A 71 6.97 7.56 5.57
C PRO A 71 6.86 6.25 4.78
N ASN A 72 5.81 5.46 4.99
CA ASN A 72 5.62 4.16 4.32
C ASN A 72 4.99 4.29 2.93
N ALA A 73 4.38 5.43 2.60
CA ALA A 73 3.81 5.67 1.28
C ALA A 73 4.89 6.20 0.33
N THR A 74 4.99 5.57 -0.84
CA THR A 74 5.92 6.03 -1.88
C THR A 74 5.41 7.31 -2.53
N ASN A 75 6.34 8.15 -3.00
CA ASN A 75 6.00 9.44 -3.61
C ASN A 75 5.04 9.29 -4.80
N THR A 76 5.21 8.24 -5.63
CA THR A 76 4.35 8.08 -6.82
C THR A 76 3.02 7.37 -6.52
N GLN A 77 2.90 6.57 -5.45
CA GLN A 77 1.58 6.19 -4.90
C GLN A 77 0.78 7.42 -4.48
N VAL A 78 1.41 8.33 -3.71
CA VAL A 78 0.80 9.59 -3.29
C VAL A 78 0.41 10.44 -4.51
N MET A 79 1.33 10.58 -5.47
CA MET A 79 1.11 11.30 -6.73
C MET A 79 -0.08 10.73 -7.53
N ASN A 80 -0.18 9.41 -7.64
CA ASN A 80 -1.25 8.73 -8.35
C ASN A 80 -2.59 8.88 -7.63
N GLN A 81 -2.58 8.92 -6.30
CA GLN A 81 -3.79 9.17 -5.52
C GLN A 81 -4.28 10.62 -5.71
N VAL A 82 -3.40 11.61 -5.61
CA VAL A 82 -3.75 13.01 -5.89
C VAL A 82 -4.23 13.15 -7.33
N TRP A 83 -3.54 12.54 -8.30
CA TRP A 83 -3.97 12.52 -9.69
C TRP A 83 -5.41 12.03 -9.88
N ASN A 84 -5.73 10.88 -9.30
CA ASN A 84 -7.08 10.31 -9.42
C ASN A 84 -8.14 11.20 -8.75
N GLN A 85 -7.77 11.91 -7.68
CA GLN A 85 -8.63 12.90 -7.03
C GLN A 85 -8.84 14.12 -7.94
N GLU A 86 -7.79 14.68 -8.53
CA GLU A 86 -7.90 15.83 -9.44
C GLU A 86 -8.70 15.50 -10.70
N VAL A 87 -8.43 14.35 -11.34
CA VAL A 87 -9.22 13.89 -12.49
C VAL A 87 -10.69 13.74 -12.11
N ARG A 88 -10.96 13.15 -10.95
CA ARG A 88 -12.34 13.01 -10.47
C ARG A 88 -12.99 14.35 -10.22
N GLN A 89 -12.29 15.27 -9.56
CA GLN A 89 -12.80 16.60 -9.25
C GLN A 89 -13.11 17.37 -10.54
N ALA A 90 -12.14 17.51 -11.45
CA ALA A 90 -12.30 18.28 -12.67
C ALA A 90 -13.40 17.70 -13.59
N VAL A 91 -13.50 16.36 -13.72
CA VAL A 91 -14.59 15.73 -14.49
C VAL A 91 -15.95 16.07 -13.90
N MET A 92 -16.09 16.00 -12.58
CA MET A 92 -17.38 16.25 -11.93
C MET A 92 -17.73 17.74 -11.86
N GLU A 93 -16.73 18.62 -11.70
CA GLU A 93 -16.90 20.07 -11.64
C GLU A 93 -17.58 20.61 -12.90
N THR A 94 -17.24 20.09 -14.08
CA THR A 94 -17.97 20.44 -15.32
C THR A 94 -19.47 20.18 -15.25
N GLN A 95 -19.90 19.16 -14.51
CA GLN A 95 -21.32 18.86 -14.32
C GLN A 95 -21.96 19.79 -13.29
N TYR A 96 -21.19 20.22 -12.29
CA TYR A 96 -21.65 21.15 -11.27
C TYR A 96 -21.89 22.53 -11.88
N ASP A 97 -20.92 23.01 -12.66
CA ASP A 97 -20.98 24.29 -13.37
C ASP A 97 -22.14 24.33 -14.37
N ALA A 98 -22.33 23.26 -15.14
CA ALA A 98 -23.44 23.15 -16.08
C ALA A 98 -24.82 23.21 -15.42
N LEU A 99 -24.94 22.71 -14.19
CA LEU A 99 -26.17 22.74 -13.40
C LEU A 99 -26.28 23.98 -12.49
N GLY A 100 -25.22 24.77 -12.35
CA GLY A 100 -25.14 25.89 -11.42
C GLY A 100 -25.25 25.47 -9.96
N ILE A 101 -24.77 24.27 -9.58
CA ILE A 101 -24.78 23.83 -8.19
C ILE A 101 -23.51 24.27 -7.46
N THR A 102 -23.67 25.05 -6.39
CA THR A 102 -22.60 25.59 -5.55
C THR A 102 -22.85 25.27 -4.08
N VAL A 103 -21.79 25.34 -3.26
CA VAL A 103 -21.91 25.31 -1.80
C VAL A 103 -21.80 26.74 -1.29
N GLU A 104 -22.92 27.26 -0.82
CA GLU A 104 -22.98 28.61 -0.24
C GLU A 104 -22.51 28.61 1.22
N LYS A 105 -22.24 29.81 1.75
CA LYS A 105 -21.64 30.01 3.08
C LYS A 105 -22.35 29.26 4.21
N ASP A 106 -23.68 29.28 4.23
CA ASP A 106 -24.45 28.65 5.31
C ASP A 106 -24.41 27.12 5.20
N GLN A 107 -24.46 26.57 3.99
CA GLN A 107 -24.28 25.14 3.77
C GLN A 107 -22.85 24.70 4.13
N MET A 108 -21.84 25.53 3.83
CA MET A 108 -20.46 25.25 4.23
C MET A 108 -20.34 25.16 5.76
N ARG A 109 -20.99 26.05 6.51
CA ARG A 109 -21.01 25.98 7.97
C ARG A 109 -21.64 24.68 8.48
N ASP A 110 -22.77 24.27 7.91
CA ASP A 110 -23.43 23.02 8.30
C ASP A 110 -22.56 21.79 8.00
N LEU A 111 -21.88 21.80 6.85
CA LEU A 111 -20.94 20.75 6.46
C LEU A 111 -19.73 20.69 7.41
N LEU A 112 -19.13 21.83 7.75
CA LEU A 112 -18.01 21.92 8.69
C LEU A 112 -18.44 21.48 10.10
N LYS A 113 -19.62 21.92 10.56
CA LYS A 113 -20.21 21.47 11.82
C LYS A 113 -20.32 19.95 11.88
N THR A 114 -20.74 19.33 10.78
CA THR A 114 -20.86 17.86 10.69
C THR A 114 -19.48 17.19 10.64
N ALA A 115 -18.56 17.71 9.82
CA ALA A 115 -17.23 17.13 9.63
C ALA A 115 -16.34 17.24 10.88
N LEU A 116 -16.53 18.28 11.69
CA LEU A 116 -15.74 18.58 12.87
C LEU A 116 -16.47 18.23 14.19
N ALA A 117 -17.62 17.56 14.12
CA ALA A 117 -18.41 17.20 15.29
C ALA A 117 -17.68 16.28 16.28
N SER A 118 -16.63 15.58 15.84
CA SER A 118 -15.80 14.69 16.66
C SER A 118 -14.49 15.33 17.14
N SER A 119 -14.19 16.56 16.73
CA SER A 119 -12.93 17.24 17.02
C SER A 119 -13.06 18.07 18.31
N PRO A 120 -12.41 17.66 19.42
CA PRO A 120 -12.59 18.30 20.74
C PRO A 120 -12.34 19.81 20.76
N GLU A 121 -11.44 20.29 19.92
CA GLU A 121 -11.09 21.70 19.76
C GLU A 121 -12.25 22.58 19.26
N PHE A 122 -13.25 21.97 18.62
CA PHE A 122 -14.45 22.65 18.11
C PHE A 122 -15.71 22.37 18.95
N LEU A 123 -15.59 21.72 20.12
CA LEU A 123 -16.72 21.41 21.00
C LEU A 123 -16.77 22.36 22.21
N ASN A 124 -17.97 22.72 22.66
CA ASN A 124 -18.20 23.38 23.94
C ASN A 124 -18.18 22.40 25.11
N GLU A 125 -18.37 22.92 26.33
CA GLU A 125 -18.38 22.13 27.58
C GLU A 125 -19.46 21.02 27.60
N ALA A 126 -20.52 21.15 26.79
CA ALA A 126 -21.56 20.15 26.66
C ALA A 126 -21.27 19.09 25.57
N GLY A 127 -20.09 19.14 24.94
CA GLY A 127 -19.71 18.22 23.85
C GLY A 127 -20.41 18.51 22.52
N LEU A 128 -20.99 19.71 22.35
CA LEU A 128 -21.65 20.13 21.13
C LEU A 128 -20.74 21.07 20.33
N PHE A 129 -20.83 21.00 19.00
CA PHE A 129 -20.07 21.88 18.11
C PHE A 129 -20.34 23.37 18.40
N ASP A 130 -19.27 24.15 18.53
CA ASP A 130 -19.29 25.58 18.84
C ASP A 130 -18.75 26.41 17.67
N GLU A 131 -19.62 27.19 17.04
CA GLU A 131 -19.26 28.03 15.88
C GLU A 131 -18.27 29.15 16.26
N ASN A 132 -18.28 29.64 17.51
CA ASN A 132 -17.35 30.68 17.93
C ASN A 132 -15.93 30.13 17.99
N LYS A 133 -15.74 28.90 18.49
CA LYS A 133 -14.43 28.23 18.50
C LYS A 133 -13.88 28.02 17.09
N LEU A 134 -14.74 27.67 16.13
CA LEU A 134 -14.36 27.59 14.72
C LEU A 134 -13.90 28.95 14.19
N ASN A 135 -14.66 30.01 14.44
CA ASN A 135 -14.31 31.36 13.97
C ASN A 135 -13.00 31.86 14.59
N GLU A 136 -12.79 31.62 15.88
CA GLU A 136 -11.54 31.94 16.59
C GLU A 136 -10.35 31.16 16.02
N TYR A 137 -10.53 29.87 15.72
CA TYR A 137 -9.51 29.03 15.10
C TYR A 137 -9.08 29.59 13.74
N ILE A 138 -10.04 29.92 12.86
CA ILE A 138 -9.75 30.47 11.53
C ILE A 138 -9.09 31.85 11.63
N ALA A 139 -9.57 32.72 12.53
CA ALA A 139 -8.99 34.04 12.75
C ALA A 139 -7.54 33.93 13.24
N ASN A 140 -7.27 33.04 14.19
CA ASN A 140 -5.93 32.77 14.69
C ASN A 140 -5.00 32.23 13.57
N LEU A 141 -5.47 31.31 12.73
CA LEU A 141 -4.68 30.82 11.60
C LEU A 141 -4.27 31.94 10.63
N LYS A 142 -5.21 32.85 10.30
CA LYS A 142 -4.92 34.00 9.43
C LYS A 142 -3.84 34.92 9.98
N GLU A 143 -3.78 35.08 11.31
CA GLU A 143 -2.81 35.96 11.96
C GLU A 143 -1.46 35.28 12.21
N THR A 144 -1.45 33.96 12.47
CA THR A 144 -0.27 33.26 12.97
C THR A 144 0.41 32.33 11.96
N SER A 145 -0.30 31.88 10.92
CA SER A 145 0.25 30.92 9.95
C SER A 145 -0.44 31.00 8.59
N GLU A 146 0.21 31.67 7.62
CA GLU A 146 -0.24 31.66 6.22
C GLU A 146 -0.37 30.24 5.67
N ALA A 147 0.61 29.37 5.92
CA ALA A 147 0.58 27.97 5.49
C ALA A 147 -0.56 27.16 6.16
N GLY A 148 -0.85 27.44 7.44
CA GLY A 148 -1.98 26.84 8.16
C GLY A 148 -3.31 27.30 7.59
N TYR A 149 -3.44 28.59 7.25
CA TYR A 149 -4.64 29.12 6.61
C TYR A 149 -4.86 28.57 5.20
N GLN A 150 -3.82 28.41 4.38
CA GLN A 150 -3.94 27.74 3.09
C GLN A 150 -4.34 26.26 3.23
N SER A 151 -3.82 25.56 4.24
CA SER A 151 -4.26 24.20 4.55
C SER A 151 -5.74 24.13 4.94
N TRP A 152 -6.23 25.15 5.67
CA TRP A 152 -7.64 25.29 6.01
C TRP A 152 -8.52 25.53 4.77
N ILE A 153 -8.12 26.42 3.87
CA ILE A 153 -8.83 26.64 2.59
C ILE A 153 -8.92 25.35 1.78
N ASN A 154 -7.83 24.58 1.71
CA ASN A 154 -7.82 23.29 1.01
C ASN A 154 -8.78 22.29 1.66
N TYR A 155 -8.87 22.27 2.99
CA TYR A 155 -9.84 21.46 3.72
C TYR A 155 -11.29 21.89 3.42
N GLU A 156 -11.60 23.19 3.47
CA GLU A 156 -12.93 23.71 3.11
C GLU A 156 -13.31 23.31 1.68
N ASN A 157 -12.40 23.50 0.72
CA ASN A 157 -12.60 23.09 -0.67
C ASN A 157 -12.86 21.58 -0.81
N GLN A 158 -12.14 20.74 -0.06
CA GLN A 158 -12.35 19.30 -0.07
C GLN A 158 -13.74 18.92 0.48
N VAL A 159 -14.16 19.54 1.59
CA VAL A 159 -15.50 19.32 2.17
C VAL A 159 -16.59 19.78 1.19
N ALA A 160 -16.43 20.96 0.58
CA ALA A 160 -17.36 21.48 -0.43
C ALA A 160 -17.47 20.54 -1.65
N ASN A 161 -16.33 20.11 -2.22
CA ASN A 161 -16.31 19.20 -3.36
C ASN A 161 -16.96 17.85 -3.07
N ASN A 162 -16.74 17.30 -1.87
CA ASN A 162 -17.40 16.07 -1.43
C ASN A 162 -18.92 16.25 -1.33
N ALA A 163 -19.37 17.39 -0.78
CA ALA A 163 -20.79 17.69 -0.68
C ALA A 163 -21.43 17.90 -2.06
N LEU A 164 -20.78 18.64 -2.98
CA LEU A 164 -21.24 18.80 -4.36
C LEU A 164 -21.36 17.45 -5.06
N GLN A 165 -20.38 16.57 -4.89
CA GLN A 165 -20.41 15.24 -5.46
C GLN A 165 -21.57 14.40 -4.94
N GLN A 166 -21.78 14.41 -3.62
CA GLN A 166 -22.91 13.71 -3.02
C GLN A 166 -24.24 14.29 -3.48
N ASN A 167 -24.38 15.61 -3.51
CA ASN A 167 -25.58 16.30 -3.98
C ASN A 167 -25.89 15.94 -5.43
N TYR A 168 -24.90 16.01 -6.33
CA TYR A 168 -25.06 15.62 -7.72
C TYR A 168 -25.52 14.16 -7.85
N PHE A 169 -24.86 13.22 -7.16
CA PHE A 169 -25.29 11.82 -7.19
C PHE A 169 -26.66 11.61 -6.56
N ASN A 170 -27.03 12.36 -5.54
CA ASN A 170 -28.36 12.30 -4.92
C ASN A 170 -29.43 12.83 -5.85
N LEU A 171 -29.17 13.92 -6.59
CA LEU A 171 -30.07 14.44 -7.63
C LEU A 171 -30.28 13.40 -8.72
N VAL A 172 -29.21 12.78 -9.22
CA VAL A 172 -29.32 11.71 -10.22
C VAL A 172 -30.09 10.52 -9.66
N LYS A 173 -29.76 10.05 -8.43
CA LYS A 173 -30.47 8.94 -7.77
C LYS A 173 -31.95 9.25 -7.54
N ALA A 174 -32.30 10.49 -7.19
CA ALA A 174 -33.68 10.91 -7.02
C ALA A 174 -34.46 10.86 -8.34
N GLY A 175 -33.80 11.12 -9.47
CA GLY A 175 -34.36 10.92 -10.80
C GLY A 175 -34.46 9.44 -11.22
N LEU A 176 -33.68 8.56 -10.60
CA LEU A 176 -33.73 7.11 -10.85
C LEU A 176 -34.85 6.45 -10.06
N THR A 177 -36.04 6.47 -10.64
CA THR A 177 -37.17 5.68 -10.14
C THR A 177 -37.28 4.35 -10.89
N GLY A 178 -38.02 3.42 -10.28
CA GLY A 178 -38.51 2.23 -10.96
C GLY A 178 -39.97 2.48 -11.32
N THR A 179 -40.30 2.47 -12.61
CA THR A 179 -41.70 2.61 -13.02
C THR A 179 -42.44 1.28 -12.89
N LEU A 180 -43.77 1.30 -12.79
CA LEU A 180 -44.57 0.07 -12.81
C LEU A 180 -44.32 -0.73 -14.10
N ASN A 181 -44.12 -0.06 -15.25
CA ASN A 181 -43.79 -0.70 -16.52
C ASN A 181 -42.42 -1.41 -16.47
N GLU A 182 -41.43 -0.83 -15.78
CA GLU A 182 -40.14 -1.49 -15.58
C GLU A 182 -40.23 -2.66 -14.61
N GLY A 183 -41.04 -2.54 -13.56
CA GLY A 183 -41.34 -3.64 -12.65
C GLY A 183 -42.06 -4.79 -13.35
N GLU A 184 -43.02 -4.47 -14.22
CA GLU A 184 -43.73 -5.41 -15.07
C GLU A 184 -42.77 -6.06 -16.07
N LEU A 185 -41.91 -5.28 -16.73
CA LEU A 185 -40.89 -5.80 -17.64
C LEU A 185 -39.94 -6.77 -16.91
N GLU A 186 -39.41 -6.40 -15.75
CA GLU A 186 -38.50 -7.25 -14.97
C GLU A 186 -39.19 -8.56 -14.54
N HIS A 187 -40.45 -8.48 -14.10
CA HIS A 187 -41.26 -9.64 -13.78
C HIS A 187 -41.50 -10.53 -15.01
N LYS A 188 -41.78 -9.93 -16.17
CA LYS A 188 -41.94 -10.63 -17.44
C LYS A 188 -40.63 -11.26 -17.92
N LEU A 189 -39.48 -10.60 -17.79
CA LEU A 189 -38.18 -11.12 -18.19
C LEU A 189 -37.78 -12.36 -17.37
N GLU A 190 -38.20 -12.44 -16.10
CA GLU A 190 -37.96 -13.57 -15.20
C GLU A 190 -39.02 -14.67 -15.32
N GLY A 191 -40.29 -14.26 -15.40
CA GLY A 191 -41.46 -15.11 -15.33
C GLY A 191 -41.94 -15.66 -16.66
N ASN A 192 -41.77 -14.92 -17.77
CA ASN A 192 -42.07 -15.46 -19.08
C ASN A 192 -41.03 -16.53 -19.39
N LYS A 193 -41.52 -17.70 -19.78
CA LYS A 193 -40.71 -18.86 -20.08
C LYS A 193 -41.06 -19.39 -21.46
N VAL A 194 -40.05 -19.84 -22.18
CA VAL A 194 -40.24 -20.60 -23.42
C VAL A 194 -39.58 -21.97 -23.29
N ASP A 195 -40.28 -22.98 -23.78
CA ASP A 195 -39.71 -24.29 -24.06
C ASP A 195 -39.40 -24.36 -25.54
N ILE A 196 -38.16 -24.70 -25.89
CA ILE A 196 -37.70 -24.76 -27.27
C ILE A 196 -37.20 -26.15 -27.61
N LYS A 197 -37.39 -26.52 -28.88
CA LYS A 197 -36.50 -27.44 -29.57
C LYS A 197 -35.44 -26.64 -30.29
N TYR A 198 -34.22 -27.14 -30.32
CA TYR A 198 -33.12 -26.47 -31.00
C TYR A 198 -32.15 -27.46 -31.61
N VAL A 199 -31.51 -27.02 -32.69
CA VAL A 199 -30.32 -27.66 -33.24
C VAL A 199 -29.21 -26.63 -33.18
N GLN A 200 -28.08 -27.02 -32.59
CA GLN A 200 -26.87 -26.22 -32.51
C GLN A 200 -25.83 -26.85 -33.43
N VAL A 201 -25.35 -26.10 -34.41
CA VAL A 201 -24.12 -26.42 -35.14
C VAL A 201 -22.96 -25.73 -34.41
N PRO A 202 -22.19 -26.45 -33.57
CA PRO A 202 -21.18 -25.82 -32.74
C PRO A 202 -20.02 -25.35 -33.61
N PHE A 203 -19.41 -24.20 -33.27
CA PHE A 203 -18.21 -23.73 -33.99
C PHE A 203 -17.03 -24.70 -33.90
N SER A 204 -17.02 -25.59 -32.90
CA SER A 204 -16.01 -26.65 -32.74
C SER A 204 -16.07 -27.74 -33.82
N LYS A 205 -17.20 -27.89 -34.55
CA LYS A 205 -17.29 -28.82 -35.69
C LYS A 205 -16.45 -28.38 -36.90
N ILE A 206 -16.07 -27.10 -36.97
CA ILE A 206 -15.16 -26.58 -37.99
C ILE A 206 -13.78 -26.45 -37.34
N PRO A 207 -12.78 -27.24 -37.75
CA PRO A 207 -11.43 -27.11 -37.23
C PRO A 207 -10.87 -25.71 -37.46
N ASP A 208 -10.16 -25.15 -36.48
CA ASP A 208 -9.55 -23.83 -36.63
C ASP A 208 -8.56 -23.75 -37.81
N SER A 209 -7.95 -24.88 -38.17
CA SER A 209 -7.04 -25.00 -39.31
C SER A 209 -7.70 -24.74 -40.67
N THR A 210 -9.03 -24.87 -40.78
CA THR A 210 -9.74 -24.59 -42.02
C THR A 210 -10.17 -23.13 -42.15
N VAL A 211 -9.90 -22.29 -41.14
CA VAL A 211 -10.27 -20.87 -41.11
C VAL A 211 -9.01 -20.00 -41.03
N THR A 212 -8.52 -19.59 -42.19
CA THR A 212 -7.39 -18.66 -42.29
C THR A 212 -7.86 -17.24 -41.95
N VAL A 213 -7.18 -16.59 -41.02
CA VAL A 213 -7.36 -15.16 -40.70
C VAL A 213 -6.06 -14.45 -41.03
N THR A 214 -6.15 -13.43 -41.86
CA THR A 214 -4.99 -12.65 -42.29
C THR A 214 -4.69 -11.50 -41.34
N LYS A 215 -3.45 -11.01 -41.34
CA LYS A 215 -3.06 -9.80 -40.58
C LYS A 215 -3.90 -8.58 -40.98
N SER A 216 -4.30 -8.48 -42.24
CA SER A 216 -5.14 -7.40 -42.75
C SER A 216 -6.52 -7.40 -42.09
N GLU A 217 -7.14 -8.57 -41.93
CA GLU A 217 -8.44 -8.70 -41.27
C GLU A 217 -8.39 -8.33 -39.79
N ILE A 218 -7.31 -8.71 -39.09
CA ILE A 218 -7.08 -8.30 -37.70
C ILE A 218 -6.92 -6.78 -37.62
N SER A 219 -6.13 -6.18 -38.51
CA SER A 219 -5.99 -4.72 -38.60
C SER A 219 -7.33 -4.02 -38.86
N SER A 220 -8.17 -4.54 -39.76
CA SER A 220 -9.50 -3.98 -40.01
C SER A 220 -10.39 -4.07 -38.78
N TYR A 221 -10.40 -5.21 -38.08
CA TYR A 221 -11.16 -5.38 -36.85
C TYR A 221 -10.73 -4.38 -35.77
N ILE A 222 -9.43 -4.18 -35.59
CA ILE A 222 -8.88 -3.17 -34.65
C ILE A 222 -9.35 -1.76 -35.02
N LYS A 223 -9.31 -1.41 -36.32
CA LYS A 223 -9.74 -0.09 -36.83
C LYS A 223 -11.25 0.15 -36.70
N GLU A 224 -12.06 -0.90 -36.77
CA GLU A 224 -13.51 -0.82 -36.53
C GLU A 224 -13.84 -0.72 -35.03
N HIS A 225 -12.96 -1.23 -34.17
CA HIS A 225 -13.16 -1.29 -32.72
C HIS A 225 -12.15 -0.45 -31.93
N LYS A 226 -11.72 0.71 -32.46
CA LYS A 226 -10.58 1.51 -31.96
C LYS A 226 -10.54 1.66 -30.44
N LYS A 227 -11.66 2.07 -29.83
CA LYS A 227 -11.77 2.28 -28.37
C LYS A 227 -11.38 1.06 -27.51
N GLN A 228 -11.55 -0.16 -28.03
CA GLN A 228 -11.19 -1.40 -27.32
C GLN A 228 -9.71 -1.78 -27.45
N PHE A 229 -9.01 -1.18 -28.42
CA PHE A 229 -7.64 -1.56 -28.80
C PHE A 229 -6.68 -0.36 -28.73
N GLU A 230 -7.07 0.75 -28.10
CA GLU A 230 -6.16 1.84 -27.79
C GLU A 230 -5.24 1.43 -26.63
N VAL A 231 -3.93 1.62 -26.81
CA VAL A 231 -2.89 1.33 -25.83
C VAL A 231 -2.04 2.57 -25.58
N GLU A 232 -1.56 2.68 -24.34
CA GLU A 232 -0.60 3.70 -23.96
C GLU A 232 0.81 3.34 -24.45
N ALA A 233 1.69 4.33 -24.54
CA ALA A 233 3.10 4.09 -24.84
C ALA A 233 3.70 3.20 -23.75
N SER A 234 4.49 2.21 -24.15
CA SER A 234 5.14 1.26 -23.26
C SER A 234 6.56 0.91 -23.72
N ARG A 235 7.34 0.31 -22.83
CA ARG A 235 8.71 -0.11 -23.08
C ARG A 235 8.87 -1.56 -22.65
N ASP A 236 9.63 -2.31 -23.43
CA ASP A 236 10.07 -3.64 -23.03
C ASP A 236 11.53 -3.53 -22.61
N ILE A 237 11.86 -4.04 -21.43
CA ILE A 237 13.24 -4.16 -20.98
C ILE A 237 13.56 -5.62 -20.68
N ARG A 238 14.85 -5.93 -20.66
CA ARG A 238 15.36 -7.14 -20.03
C ARG A 238 16.49 -6.77 -19.10
N PHE A 239 16.69 -7.52 -18.03
CA PHE A 239 17.75 -7.20 -17.08
C PHE A 239 18.38 -8.44 -16.45
N VAL A 240 19.59 -8.25 -15.94
CA VAL A 240 20.29 -9.18 -15.05
C VAL A 240 20.55 -8.50 -13.70
N GLU A 241 20.59 -9.30 -12.64
CA GLU A 241 20.71 -8.81 -11.26
C GLU A 241 22.02 -9.33 -10.65
N PHE A 242 22.77 -8.42 -10.02
CA PHE A 242 24.02 -8.66 -9.32
C PHE A 242 23.80 -8.38 -7.84
N LYS A 243 23.69 -9.44 -7.03
CA LYS A 243 23.36 -9.30 -5.61
C LYS A 243 24.61 -9.22 -4.75
N GLU A 244 24.65 -8.22 -3.89
CA GLU A 244 25.60 -8.08 -2.80
C GLU A 244 25.09 -8.85 -1.59
N VAL A 245 25.37 -10.16 -1.58
CA VAL A 245 25.06 -11.04 -0.46
C VAL A 245 26.35 -11.55 0.17
N ALA A 246 26.33 -11.76 1.48
CA ALA A 246 27.47 -12.33 2.20
C ALA A 246 27.94 -13.62 1.52
N SER A 247 29.23 -13.66 1.19
CA SER A 247 29.87 -14.84 0.67
C SER A 247 30.09 -15.88 1.78
N VAL A 248 30.36 -17.13 1.40
CA VAL A 248 30.77 -18.17 2.36
C VAL A 248 32.05 -17.75 3.10
N GLN A 249 32.92 -16.99 2.44
CA GLN A 249 34.14 -16.47 3.06
C GLN A 249 33.82 -15.38 4.09
N ASP A 250 32.84 -14.51 3.83
CA ASP A 250 32.39 -13.48 4.76
C ASP A 250 31.83 -14.13 6.04
N GLU A 251 30.94 -15.12 5.88
CA GLU A 251 30.41 -15.89 7.02
C GLU A 251 31.55 -16.58 7.79
N SER A 252 32.51 -17.18 7.10
CA SER A 252 33.66 -17.82 7.76
C SER A 252 34.54 -16.81 8.51
N ASN A 253 34.72 -15.59 7.99
CA ASN A 253 35.52 -14.55 8.63
C ASN A 253 34.83 -14.06 9.91
N ILE A 254 33.51 -13.86 9.88
CA ILE A 254 32.72 -13.50 11.07
C ILE A 254 32.85 -14.60 12.14
N VAL A 255 32.73 -15.88 11.77
CA VAL A 255 32.86 -16.99 12.71
C VAL A 255 34.27 -17.04 13.34
N LYS A 256 35.33 -16.80 12.55
CA LYS A 256 36.71 -16.71 13.06
C LYS A 256 36.88 -15.54 14.04
N GLU A 257 36.29 -14.39 13.73
CA GLU A 257 36.31 -13.23 14.60
C GLU A 257 35.61 -13.54 15.94
N LEU A 258 34.40 -14.10 15.91
CA LEU A 258 33.67 -14.48 17.12
C LEU A 258 34.41 -15.55 17.94
N THR A 259 35.11 -16.47 17.27
CA THR A 259 35.96 -17.46 17.94
C THR A 259 37.13 -16.80 18.68
N THR A 260 37.61 -15.64 18.23
CA THR A 260 38.63 -14.86 18.92
C THR A 260 38.10 -14.32 20.25
N TYR A 261 36.85 -13.83 20.30
CA TYR A 261 36.22 -13.42 21.55
C TYR A 261 35.90 -14.62 22.46
N LEU A 262 35.54 -15.78 21.89
CA LEU A 262 35.29 -17.00 22.66
C LEU A 262 36.56 -17.48 23.39
N ASN A 263 37.69 -17.56 22.69
CA ASN A 263 38.94 -18.14 23.23
C ASN A 263 39.85 -17.10 23.91
N GLY A 264 39.69 -15.82 23.57
CA GLY A 264 40.64 -14.76 23.88
C GLY A 264 41.89 -14.81 23.00
N ARG A 265 42.64 -13.71 22.97
CA ARG A 265 43.88 -13.55 22.20
C ARG A 265 44.86 -12.67 22.99
N LEU A 266 46.13 -13.09 23.10
CA LEU A 266 47.15 -12.32 23.84
C LEU A 266 48.04 -11.47 22.92
N VAL A 267 48.14 -11.84 21.65
CA VAL A 267 48.98 -11.20 20.63
C VAL A 267 48.21 -11.25 19.30
N ASP A 268 48.13 -10.13 18.57
CA ASP A 268 47.52 -10.09 17.24
C ASP A 268 48.41 -10.75 16.17
N GLU A 269 47.88 -10.88 14.96
CA GLU A 269 48.57 -11.48 13.80
C GLU A 269 49.84 -10.71 13.38
N THR A 270 50.03 -9.50 13.91
CA THR A 270 51.19 -8.62 13.63
C THR A 270 52.24 -8.61 14.75
N GLY A 271 52.05 -9.41 15.81
CA GLY A 271 52.97 -9.51 16.93
C GLY A 271 52.78 -8.44 18.02
N ARG A 272 51.73 -7.63 17.95
CA ARG A 272 51.41 -6.63 18.99
C ARG A 272 50.61 -7.27 20.12
N LYS A 273 50.88 -6.87 21.36
CA LYS A 273 50.15 -7.32 22.56
C LYS A 273 48.77 -6.66 22.64
N ASP A 274 47.91 -6.95 21.68
CA ASP A 274 46.51 -6.54 21.68
C ASP A 274 45.68 -7.64 22.35
N THR A 275 45.49 -7.49 23.67
CA THR A 275 44.93 -8.53 24.52
C THR A 275 43.40 -8.51 24.49
N VAL A 276 42.80 -9.46 23.76
CA VAL A 276 41.37 -9.76 23.81
C VAL A 276 41.13 -10.78 24.93
N VAL A 277 40.45 -10.36 25.99
CA VAL A 277 40.07 -11.26 27.09
C VAL A 277 38.98 -12.21 26.61
N ALA A 278 39.10 -13.52 26.88
CA ALA A 278 38.04 -14.49 26.55
C ALA A 278 36.70 -14.06 27.18
N PHE A 279 35.62 -14.13 26.42
CA PHE A 279 34.33 -13.56 26.82
C PHE A 279 33.81 -14.15 28.14
N SER A 280 34.08 -15.43 28.41
CA SER A 280 33.77 -16.10 29.68
C SER A 280 34.43 -15.45 30.90
N LYS A 281 35.59 -14.82 30.74
CA LYS A 281 36.36 -14.17 31.81
C LYS A 281 36.04 -12.69 32.00
N VAL A 282 35.20 -12.11 31.14
CA VAL A 282 34.82 -10.69 31.20
C VAL A 282 33.94 -10.43 32.44
N LYS A 283 34.23 -9.35 33.18
CA LYS A 283 33.41 -8.92 34.33
C LYS A 283 32.43 -7.82 33.95
N ASN A 284 32.90 -6.79 33.22
CA ASN A 284 32.04 -5.72 32.71
C ASN A 284 31.51 -6.10 31.32
N ASN A 285 30.39 -6.82 31.28
CA ASN A 285 29.81 -7.31 30.02
C ASN A 285 29.28 -6.17 29.14
N ALA A 286 28.75 -5.10 29.72
CA ALA A 286 28.21 -3.96 28.98
C ALA A 286 29.29 -3.25 28.16
N ASP A 287 30.39 -2.85 28.81
CA ASP A 287 31.53 -2.20 28.15
C ASP A 287 32.17 -3.12 27.10
N TYR A 288 32.32 -4.40 27.44
CA TYR A 288 32.94 -5.36 26.53
C TYR A 288 32.10 -5.58 25.27
N VAL A 289 30.79 -5.80 25.38
CA VAL A 289 29.90 -5.99 24.22
C VAL A 289 29.82 -4.71 23.39
N ASN A 290 29.62 -3.56 24.04
CA ASN A 290 29.33 -2.31 23.33
C ASN A 290 30.58 -1.66 22.72
N HIS A 291 31.74 -1.76 23.38
CA HIS A 291 32.94 -1.01 23.02
C HIS A 291 34.12 -1.90 22.64
N THR A 292 34.44 -2.93 23.43
CA THR A 292 35.60 -3.80 23.12
C THR A 292 35.34 -4.66 21.89
N ALA A 293 34.20 -5.35 21.87
CA ALA A 293 33.77 -6.17 20.75
C ALA A 293 32.96 -5.37 19.74
N GLY A 294 32.63 -4.09 19.97
CA GLY A 294 31.88 -3.26 19.02
C GLY A 294 30.65 -3.97 18.42
N SER A 295 29.86 -4.66 19.24
CA SER A 295 28.72 -5.46 18.79
C SER A 295 27.67 -4.63 18.05
N ASP A 296 27.11 -5.20 16.98
CA ASP A 296 26.03 -4.59 16.19
C ASP A 296 24.71 -4.54 16.98
N ILE A 297 24.56 -5.47 17.93
CA ILE A 297 23.48 -5.46 18.93
C ILE A 297 24.08 -4.97 20.25
N LYS A 298 23.51 -3.90 20.80
CA LYS A 298 23.92 -3.36 22.11
C LYS A 298 23.50 -4.28 23.24
N PHE A 299 24.28 -4.25 24.32
CA PHE A 299 23.99 -5.00 25.53
C PHE A 299 22.64 -4.58 26.13
N ASP A 300 21.78 -5.56 26.37
CA ASP A 300 20.51 -5.39 27.07
C ASP A 300 20.67 -5.86 28.52
N GLU A 301 20.44 -4.94 29.46
CA GLU A 301 20.58 -5.23 30.89
C GLU A 301 19.41 -6.02 31.46
N ARG A 302 18.33 -6.21 30.69
CA ARG A 302 17.14 -6.91 31.19
C ARG A 302 17.40 -8.40 31.34
N PHE A 303 16.78 -8.98 32.35
CA PHE A 303 16.68 -10.43 32.47
C PHE A 303 15.64 -10.94 31.46
N VAL A 304 15.81 -12.18 31.01
CA VAL A 304 14.90 -12.83 30.08
C VAL A 304 14.61 -14.26 30.52
N PHE A 305 13.40 -14.71 30.20
CA PHE A 305 13.00 -16.10 30.35
C PHE A 305 13.28 -16.88 29.07
N LYS A 306 13.22 -18.21 29.15
CA LYS A 306 13.55 -19.10 28.03
C LYS A 306 12.77 -18.78 26.75
N ASN A 307 11.50 -18.40 26.86
CA ASN A 307 10.63 -18.08 25.73
C ASN A 307 11.03 -16.80 24.97
N SER A 308 11.86 -15.95 25.57
CA SER A 308 12.41 -14.75 24.93
C SER A 308 13.75 -15.00 24.21
N LEU A 309 14.30 -16.21 24.32
CA LEU A 309 15.52 -16.60 23.62
C LEU A 309 15.20 -17.20 22.24
N PRO A 310 16.13 -17.15 21.27
CA PRO A 310 15.90 -17.74 19.96
C PRO A 310 15.65 -19.26 20.06
N THR A 311 14.52 -19.73 19.51
CA THR A 311 14.01 -21.09 19.69
C THR A 311 15.05 -22.18 19.44
N ALA A 312 15.89 -22.00 18.42
CA ALA A 312 16.91 -22.98 18.03
C ALA A 312 18.01 -23.21 19.08
N VAL A 313 18.28 -22.21 19.94
CA VAL A 313 19.39 -22.23 20.91
C VAL A 313 18.95 -21.95 22.35
N ALA A 314 17.66 -21.70 22.56
CA ALA A 314 17.08 -21.35 23.86
C ALA A 314 17.43 -22.39 24.93
N ASP A 315 17.31 -23.68 24.63
CA ASP A 315 17.68 -24.76 25.56
C ASP A 315 19.16 -24.75 25.94
N SER A 316 20.05 -24.53 24.97
CA SER A 316 21.48 -24.51 25.20
C SER A 316 21.90 -23.33 26.06
N ILE A 317 21.42 -22.12 25.73
CA ILE A 317 21.73 -20.89 26.46
C ILE A 317 21.12 -20.92 27.87
N TYR A 318 19.87 -21.36 28.00
CA TYR A 318 19.17 -21.35 29.28
C TYR A 318 19.72 -22.37 30.29
N LYS A 319 20.40 -23.43 29.82
CA LYS A 319 21.10 -24.42 30.67
C LYS A 319 22.44 -23.93 31.20
N LEU A 320 23.02 -22.89 30.62
CA LEU A 320 24.32 -22.35 31.05
C LEU A 320 24.27 -21.81 32.50
N ASN A 321 25.42 -21.90 33.16
CA ASN A 321 25.72 -21.23 34.41
C ASN A 321 26.17 -19.79 34.16
N GLU A 322 26.13 -18.96 35.21
CA GLU A 322 26.67 -17.60 35.14
C GLU A 322 28.15 -17.62 34.72
N GLY A 323 28.50 -16.79 33.75
CA GLY A 323 29.84 -16.70 33.16
C GLY A 323 30.09 -17.62 31.95
N GLU A 324 29.27 -18.64 31.73
CA GLU A 324 29.42 -19.54 30.59
C GLU A 324 28.93 -18.92 29.28
N VAL A 325 29.53 -19.36 28.17
CA VAL A 325 29.33 -18.79 26.83
C VAL A 325 28.89 -19.90 25.87
N TYR A 326 27.97 -19.57 24.97
CA TYR A 326 27.48 -20.43 23.90
C TYR A 326 27.58 -19.73 22.54
N GLY A 327 28.00 -20.48 21.54
CA GLY A 327 28.19 -20.03 20.16
C GLY A 327 29.63 -20.23 19.65
N PRO A 328 29.96 -19.71 18.46
CA PRO A 328 29.10 -18.89 17.60
C PRO A 328 27.89 -19.63 17.03
N TYR A 329 26.76 -18.96 16.84
CA TYR A 329 25.56 -19.51 16.19
C TYR A 329 24.86 -18.48 15.30
N LYS A 330 24.13 -18.93 14.28
CA LYS A 330 23.40 -18.05 13.35
C LYS A 330 21.96 -17.84 13.83
N ASP A 331 21.53 -16.58 13.90
CA ASP A 331 20.19 -16.22 14.31
C ASP A 331 19.79 -14.83 13.78
N ASN A 332 18.62 -14.74 13.15
CA ASN A 332 18.00 -13.52 12.62
C ASN A 332 18.92 -12.61 11.78
N GLY A 333 19.75 -13.19 10.89
CA GLY A 333 20.69 -12.42 10.05
C GLY A 333 22.01 -12.05 10.72
N TYR A 334 22.29 -12.58 11.92
CA TYR A 334 23.54 -12.36 12.64
C TYR A 334 24.23 -13.69 12.94
N PHE A 335 25.56 -13.65 13.05
CA PHE A 335 26.26 -14.60 13.92
C PHE A 335 26.40 -14.01 15.32
N LYS A 336 26.11 -14.83 16.32
CA LYS A 336 26.03 -14.42 17.72
C LYS A 336 26.91 -15.31 18.60
N LEU A 337 27.50 -14.69 19.62
CA LEU A 337 28.17 -15.34 20.74
C LEU A 337 27.53 -14.81 22.03
N SER A 338 26.88 -15.67 22.79
CA SER A 338 26.08 -15.26 23.94
C SER A 338 26.61 -15.84 25.24
N LYS A 339 26.67 -15.01 26.27
CA LYS A 339 27.10 -15.34 27.62
C LYS A 339 25.97 -15.11 28.60
N VAL A 340 25.80 -16.02 29.55
CA VAL A 340 24.94 -15.76 30.71
C VAL A 340 25.70 -14.84 31.65
N ALA A 341 25.32 -13.56 31.64
CA ALA A 341 25.96 -12.50 32.40
C ALA A 341 25.59 -12.54 33.89
N ALA A 342 24.33 -12.87 34.19
CA ALA A 342 23.81 -13.00 35.55
C ALA A 342 22.61 -13.96 35.56
N VAL A 343 22.38 -14.61 36.71
CA VAL A 343 21.19 -15.46 36.94
C VAL A 343 20.42 -14.96 38.17
N LYS A 344 19.10 -14.79 38.03
CA LYS A 344 18.20 -14.47 39.14
C LYS A 344 17.01 -15.42 39.18
N GLN A 345 16.36 -15.54 40.33
CA GLN A 345 15.04 -16.15 40.47
C GLN A 345 14.02 -15.03 40.55
N ILE A 346 13.25 -14.81 39.49
CA ILE A 346 12.30 -13.69 39.36
C ILE A 346 10.90 -14.28 39.09
N PRO A 347 9.83 -13.70 39.68
CA PRO A 347 8.45 -14.00 39.27
C PRO A 347 8.25 -13.76 37.76
N ASP A 348 7.49 -14.62 37.09
CA ASP A 348 7.17 -14.38 35.67
C ASP A 348 6.11 -13.29 35.49
N SER A 349 5.30 -13.06 36.52
CA SER A 349 4.19 -12.12 36.52
C SER A 349 4.03 -11.42 37.85
N ALA A 350 3.69 -10.13 37.79
CA ALA A 350 3.34 -9.31 38.94
C ALA A 350 1.92 -8.73 38.78
N LYS A 351 1.32 -8.39 39.92
CA LYS A 351 0.08 -7.63 40.03
C LYS A 351 0.35 -6.48 40.99
N VAL A 352 0.04 -5.27 40.57
CA VAL A 352 0.31 -4.06 41.36
C VAL A 352 -0.86 -3.10 41.28
N ARG A 353 -0.89 -2.16 42.21
CA ARG A 353 -1.65 -0.92 42.05
C ARG A 353 -0.73 0.27 42.21
N HIS A 354 -0.99 1.35 41.47
CA HIS A 354 -0.17 2.54 41.54
C HIS A 354 -0.97 3.84 41.48
N ILE A 355 -0.33 4.92 41.92
CA ILE A 355 -0.78 6.31 41.75
C ILE A 355 0.34 7.04 41.01
N LEU A 356 0.03 7.69 39.88
CA LEU A 356 1.01 8.46 39.11
C LEU A 356 0.88 9.96 39.40
N ILE A 357 1.93 10.56 39.93
CA ILE A 357 2.06 12.00 40.13
C ILE A 357 2.93 12.59 39.02
N PRO A 358 2.37 13.37 38.08
CA PRO A 358 3.14 13.94 36.98
C PRO A 358 3.91 15.19 37.43
N PHE A 359 4.90 15.60 36.62
CA PHE A 359 5.60 16.87 36.76
C PHE A 359 5.80 17.52 35.38
N ILE A 360 6.12 18.83 35.37
CA ILE A 360 6.39 19.59 34.15
C ILE A 360 7.51 18.94 33.32
N GLY A 361 7.19 18.52 32.10
CA GLY A 361 8.15 17.89 31.18
C GLY A 361 8.20 16.36 31.24
N ALA A 362 7.37 15.70 32.06
CA ALA A 362 7.17 14.27 31.97
C ALA A 362 6.48 13.88 30.64
N GLN A 363 6.77 12.70 30.11
CA GLN A 363 6.40 12.30 28.74
C GLN A 363 4.88 12.32 28.46
N SER A 364 4.06 12.14 29.49
CA SER A 364 2.59 12.13 29.38
C SER A 364 1.93 13.20 30.26
N ALA A 365 2.66 14.27 30.62
CA ALA A 365 2.09 15.36 31.38
C ALA A 365 1.08 16.16 30.54
N SER A 366 -0.12 16.36 31.08
CA SER A 366 -1.08 17.33 30.54
C SER A 366 -0.49 18.75 30.58
N PRO A 367 -0.86 19.66 29.65
CA PRO A 367 -0.51 21.08 29.73
C PRO A 367 -0.91 21.76 31.05
N GLU A 368 -1.86 21.18 31.79
CA GLU A 368 -2.35 21.68 33.08
C GLU A 368 -1.44 21.31 34.27
N VAL A 369 -0.43 20.46 34.07
CA VAL A 369 0.51 20.06 35.13
C VAL A 369 1.41 21.24 35.49
N THR A 370 1.26 21.74 36.71
CA THR A 370 2.02 22.90 37.23
C THR A 370 3.13 22.52 38.21
N GLN A 371 3.19 21.26 38.66
CA GLN A 371 4.19 20.81 39.63
C GLN A 371 5.56 20.63 38.97
N THR A 372 6.60 21.20 39.59
CA THR A 372 7.99 20.88 39.26
C THR A 372 8.36 19.46 39.73
N ASP A 373 9.44 18.90 39.20
CA ASP A 373 9.94 17.57 39.59
C ASP A 373 10.11 17.42 41.11
N ALA A 374 10.67 18.44 41.77
CA ALA A 374 10.87 18.44 43.23
C ALA A 374 9.54 18.49 44.00
N GLN A 375 8.55 19.24 43.50
CA GLN A 375 7.23 19.32 44.13
C GLN A 375 6.45 18.02 43.97
N ALA A 376 6.47 17.42 42.77
CA ALA A 376 5.83 16.13 42.52
C ALA A 376 6.40 15.02 43.41
N LYS A 377 7.72 15.03 43.66
CA LYS A 377 8.35 14.13 44.63
C LYS A 377 7.81 14.32 46.04
N VAL A 378 7.74 15.57 46.52
CA VAL A 378 7.21 15.88 47.87
C VAL A 378 5.75 15.44 48.00
N THR A 379 4.95 15.68 46.97
CA THR A 379 3.55 15.21 46.90
C THR A 379 3.50 13.69 47.01
N ALA A 380 4.28 12.96 46.20
CA ALA A 380 4.31 11.50 46.22
C ALA A 380 4.75 10.94 47.59
N ASP A 381 5.78 11.54 48.20
CA ASP A 381 6.28 11.14 49.52
C ASP A 381 5.25 11.39 50.63
N SER A 382 4.49 12.49 50.55
CA SER A 382 3.42 12.83 51.49
C SER A 382 2.26 11.83 51.41
N LEU A 383 1.81 11.52 50.20
CA LEU A 383 0.77 10.51 49.97
C LEU A 383 1.22 9.12 50.42
N LEU A 384 2.48 8.75 50.14
CA LEU A 384 3.08 7.49 50.62
C LEU A 384 3.05 7.40 52.16
N ALA A 385 3.37 8.50 52.87
CA ALA A 385 3.37 8.51 54.34
C ALA A 385 1.97 8.22 54.92
N VAL A 386 0.93 8.77 54.29
CA VAL A 386 -0.46 8.48 54.64
C VAL A 386 -0.80 7.02 54.34
N LEU A 387 -0.48 6.52 53.14
CA LEU A 387 -0.78 5.15 52.72
C LEU A 387 -0.05 4.09 53.55
N LYS A 388 1.13 4.40 54.10
CA LYS A 388 1.83 3.52 55.06
C LYS A 388 1.07 3.36 56.38
N THR A 389 0.26 4.35 56.76
CA THR A 389 -0.56 4.32 57.98
C THR A 389 -1.95 3.76 57.71
N ASP A 390 -2.54 4.09 56.55
CA ASP A 390 -3.89 3.69 56.16
C ASP A 390 -3.96 3.40 54.66
N LYS A 391 -3.84 2.11 54.31
CA LYS A 391 -3.91 1.61 52.93
C LYS A 391 -5.32 1.66 52.33
N SER A 392 -6.37 1.91 53.13
CA SER A 392 -7.74 1.97 52.62
C SER A 392 -7.98 3.20 51.73
N LYS A 393 -7.17 4.25 51.90
CA LYS A 393 -7.21 5.49 51.11
C LYS A 393 -6.63 5.39 49.71
N PHE A 394 -6.05 4.24 49.34
CA PHE A 394 -5.36 4.10 48.05
C PHE A 394 -6.29 4.39 46.87
N SER A 395 -7.50 3.83 46.86
CA SER A 395 -8.46 4.00 45.76
C SER A 395 -8.99 5.45 45.68
N GLU A 396 -9.13 6.13 46.82
CA GLU A 396 -9.44 7.57 46.89
C GLU A 396 -8.31 8.39 46.27
N PHE A 397 -7.06 8.12 46.66
CA PHE A 397 -5.89 8.85 46.13
C PHE A 397 -5.63 8.59 44.65
N VAL A 398 -5.94 7.40 44.14
CA VAL A 398 -5.93 7.15 42.69
C VAL A 398 -6.89 8.09 41.98
N THR A 399 -8.11 8.23 42.51
CA THR A 399 -9.15 9.06 41.89
C THR A 399 -8.80 10.55 41.96
N GLU A 400 -8.23 10.99 43.07
CA GLU A 400 -7.94 12.41 43.31
C GLU A 400 -6.62 12.87 42.67
N PHE A 401 -5.57 12.02 42.66
CA PHE A 401 -4.22 12.45 42.33
C PHE A 401 -3.57 11.76 41.13
N SER A 402 -4.08 10.59 40.68
CA SER A 402 -3.41 9.87 39.60
C SER A 402 -3.63 10.54 38.24
N SER A 403 -2.56 10.82 37.51
CA SER A 403 -2.68 11.29 36.12
C SER A 403 -2.87 10.16 35.11
N ASP A 404 -2.76 8.88 35.53
CA ASP A 404 -3.10 7.74 34.68
C ASP A 404 -4.61 7.47 34.69
N GLN A 405 -5.34 8.20 33.84
CA GLN A 405 -6.80 8.07 33.72
C GLN A 405 -7.26 6.67 33.32
N GLY A 406 -6.41 5.89 32.63
CA GLY A 406 -6.71 4.54 32.19
C GLY A 406 -6.81 3.52 33.33
N SER A 407 -6.15 3.79 34.47
CA SER A 407 -6.17 2.91 35.64
C SER A 407 -7.16 3.34 36.72
N VAL A 408 -7.66 4.58 36.71
CA VAL A 408 -8.58 5.12 37.75
C VAL A 408 -9.83 4.26 37.94
N ALA A 409 -10.48 3.84 36.85
CA ALA A 409 -11.67 2.99 36.91
C ALA A 409 -11.41 1.60 37.53
N LYS A 410 -10.15 1.19 37.62
CA LYS A 410 -9.69 -0.06 38.24
C LYS A 410 -8.98 0.20 39.58
N GLU A 411 -9.18 1.37 40.18
CA GLU A 411 -8.52 1.77 41.42
C GLU A 411 -6.99 1.71 41.33
N GLY A 412 -6.43 2.07 40.17
CA GLY A 412 -4.98 2.15 39.94
C GLY A 412 -4.33 0.79 39.69
N ARG A 413 -5.11 -0.29 39.53
CA ARG A 413 -4.61 -1.66 39.40
C ARG A 413 -4.16 -1.99 37.99
N TYR A 414 -2.93 -2.50 37.90
CA TYR A 414 -2.49 -3.32 36.79
C TYR A 414 -2.58 -4.78 37.22
N ASP A 415 -3.51 -5.50 36.57
CA ASP A 415 -3.70 -6.93 36.81
C ASP A 415 -2.46 -7.72 36.37
N TRP A 416 -2.47 -9.04 36.58
CA TRP A 416 -1.35 -9.92 36.27
C TRP A 416 -0.73 -9.64 34.89
N HIS A 417 0.50 -9.16 34.89
CA HIS A 417 1.25 -8.85 33.67
C HIS A 417 2.66 -9.43 33.72
N PRO A 418 3.24 -9.79 32.56
CA PRO A 418 4.56 -10.40 32.48
C PRO A 418 5.71 -9.46 32.88
N TYR A 419 6.83 -10.04 33.27
CA TYR A 419 8.10 -9.32 33.41
C TYR A 419 8.48 -8.55 32.13
N ASN A 420 9.09 -7.37 32.29
CA ASN A 420 9.53 -6.47 31.20
C ASN A 420 8.42 -5.84 30.34
N THR A 421 7.18 -5.74 30.83
CA THR A 421 6.14 -4.95 30.14
C THR A 421 6.07 -3.49 30.59
N MET A 422 6.72 -3.15 31.71
CA MET A 422 6.77 -1.79 32.27
C MET A 422 8.15 -1.14 32.03
N VAL A 423 8.23 0.18 32.21
CA VAL A 423 9.52 0.92 32.16
C VAL A 423 10.50 0.41 33.23
N PRO A 424 11.82 0.50 32.99
CA PRO A 424 12.83 -0.22 33.80
C PRO A 424 12.72 0.01 35.31
N GLU A 425 12.47 1.25 35.74
CA GLU A 425 12.41 1.60 37.16
C GLU A 425 11.16 1.02 37.83
N PHE A 426 10.02 1.02 37.14
CA PHE A 426 8.76 0.45 37.63
C PHE A 426 8.85 -1.08 37.70
N ASN A 427 9.35 -1.69 36.62
CA ASN A 427 9.55 -3.14 36.51
C ASN A 427 10.54 -3.66 37.57
N ALA A 428 11.59 -2.89 37.87
CA ALA A 428 12.52 -3.23 38.95
C ALA A 428 11.81 -3.28 40.32
N PHE A 429 10.99 -2.28 40.64
CA PHE A 429 10.28 -2.26 41.92
C PHE A 429 9.33 -3.44 42.08
N GLU A 430 8.49 -3.72 41.08
CA GLU A 430 7.42 -4.72 41.21
C GLU A 430 7.90 -6.18 41.17
N PHE A 431 9.08 -6.45 40.60
CA PHE A 431 9.63 -7.81 40.48
C PHE A 431 10.84 -8.09 41.39
N GLU A 432 11.55 -7.06 41.85
CA GLU A 432 12.65 -7.21 42.82
C GLU A 432 12.20 -6.99 44.27
N GLY A 433 11.06 -6.34 44.49
CA GLY A 433 10.41 -6.22 45.81
C GLY A 433 9.62 -7.47 46.22
N GLU A 434 8.99 -7.41 47.39
CA GLU A 434 8.15 -8.46 47.96
C GLU A 434 6.66 -8.07 47.92
N VAL A 435 5.77 -9.08 47.91
CA VAL A 435 4.32 -8.83 47.97
C VAL A 435 3.98 -8.06 49.25
N GLY A 436 3.31 -6.92 49.09
CA GLY A 436 2.95 -5.99 50.17
C GLY A 436 3.83 -4.74 50.24
N ASP A 437 4.97 -4.71 49.53
CA ASP A 437 5.84 -3.54 49.44
C ASP A 437 5.10 -2.34 48.86
N LEU A 438 5.35 -1.18 49.46
CA LEU A 438 4.73 0.10 49.12
C LEU A 438 5.81 1.19 49.07
N GLY A 439 6.01 1.81 47.91
CA GLY A 439 7.12 2.74 47.69
C GLY A 439 6.89 3.73 46.55
N VAL A 440 7.78 4.72 46.45
CA VAL A 440 7.77 5.74 45.38
C VAL A 440 8.89 5.46 44.39
N VAL A 441 8.55 5.42 43.11
CA VAL A 441 9.47 5.15 41.99
C VAL A 441 9.36 6.28 40.98
N LYS A 442 10.50 6.85 40.59
CA LYS A 442 10.56 7.86 39.53
C LYS A 442 10.71 7.19 38.16
N THR A 443 9.91 7.59 37.19
CA THR A 443 10.00 7.17 35.78
C THR A 443 9.97 8.39 34.87
N VAL A 444 10.05 8.16 33.55
CA VAL A 444 9.83 9.20 32.52
C VAL A 444 8.42 9.78 32.51
N PHE A 445 7.45 9.11 33.15
CA PHE A 445 6.05 9.55 33.23
C PHE A 445 5.73 10.35 34.50
N GLY A 446 6.57 10.25 35.54
CA GLY A 446 6.35 10.92 36.82
C GLY A 446 6.82 10.09 38.01
N TYR A 447 6.30 10.42 39.20
CA TYR A 447 6.51 9.64 40.42
C TYR A 447 5.34 8.69 40.64
N HIS A 448 5.63 7.39 40.67
CA HIS A 448 4.64 6.34 40.90
C HIS A 448 4.71 5.91 42.37
N ILE A 449 3.61 6.00 43.10
CA ILE A 449 3.46 5.29 44.37
C ILE A 449 2.92 3.91 44.04
N ILE A 450 3.68 2.85 44.26
CA ILE A 450 3.37 1.49 43.82
C ILE A 450 3.18 0.59 45.04
N GLU A 451 2.12 -0.21 45.05
CA GLU A 451 1.94 -1.35 45.95
C GLU A 451 1.96 -2.67 45.17
N ILE A 452 2.80 -3.60 45.61
CA ILE A 452 2.88 -4.95 45.05
C ILE A 452 1.78 -5.81 45.67
N GLU A 453 0.76 -6.16 44.89
CA GLU A 453 -0.38 -6.95 45.36
C GLU A 453 -0.18 -8.46 45.19
N GLY A 454 0.66 -8.87 44.23
CA GLY A 454 0.93 -10.27 43.98
C GLY A 454 2.10 -10.51 43.03
N GLN A 455 2.77 -11.63 43.23
CA GLN A 455 3.82 -12.16 42.37
C GLN A 455 3.61 -13.68 42.25
N LYS A 456 3.84 -14.27 41.08
CA LYS A 456 3.68 -15.72 40.87
C LYS A 456 4.76 -16.32 39.97
N ASN A 457 4.87 -17.65 40.01
CA ASN A 457 5.76 -18.47 39.18
C ASN A 457 7.22 -18.00 39.17
N LYS A 458 7.81 -17.87 40.37
CA LYS A 458 9.23 -17.54 40.51
C LYS A 458 10.08 -18.61 39.81
N SER A 459 10.82 -18.21 38.79
CA SER A 459 11.60 -19.12 37.96
C SER A 459 12.94 -18.50 37.55
N LYS A 460 13.82 -19.32 36.96
CA LYS A 460 15.15 -18.87 36.52
C LYS A 460 14.98 -17.83 35.41
N ALA A 461 15.49 -16.62 35.65
CA ALA A 461 15.65 -15.59 34.64
C ALA A 461 17.15 -15.35 34.45
N ILE A 462 17.58 -15.13 33.21
CA ILE A 462 18.99 -14.92 32.87
C ILE A 462 19.18 -13.57 32.19
N GLN A 463 20.27 -12.88 32.51
CA GLN A 463 20.73 -11.75 31.73
C GLN A 463 21.72 -12.27 30.69
N VAL A 464 21.54 -11.92 29.41
CA VAL A 464 22.35 -12.47 28.32
C VAL A 464 23.16 -11.37 27.65
N ALA A 465 24.48 -11.43 27.82
CA ALA A 465 25.39 -10.59 27.06
C ALA A 465 25.70 -11.23 25.71
N THR A 466 25.40 -10.55 24.61
CA THR A 466 25.58 -11.11 23.26
C THR A 466 26.49 -10.22 22.43
N ILE A 467 27.55 -10.80 21.86
CA ILE A 467 28.33 -10.21 20.77
C ILE A 467 27.68 -10.67 19.47
N ALA A 468 27.15 -9.73 18.70
CA ALA A 468 26.49 -9.99 17.42
C ALA A 468 27.26 -9.32 16.28
N ARG A 469 27.32 -10.04 15.16
CA ARG A 469 27.85 -9.58 13.88
C ARG A 469 26.81 -9.80 12.80
N GLU A 470 26.39 -8.72 12.16
CA GLU A 470 25.47 -8.77 11.03
C GLU A 470 26.11 -9.53 9.87
N ILE A 471 25.33 -10.40 9.25
CA ILE A 471 25.77 -11.16 8.08
C ILE A 471 25.55 -10.28 6.86
N GLY A 472 26.56 -9.50 6.53
CA GLY A 472 26.61 -8.66 5.34
C GLY A 472 27.74 -9.05 4.38
N PRO A 473 27.69 -8.61 3.12
CA PRO A 473 28.83 -8.70 2.22
C PRO A 473 30.00 -7.88 2.76
N SER A 474 31.21 -8.43 2.69
CA SER A 474 32.42 -7.65 2.97
C SER A 474 32.73 -6.68 1.84
N GLU A 475 33.64 -5.72 2.09
CA GLU A 475 34.19 -4.82 1.06
C GLU A 475 34.77 -5.61 -0.13
N GLU A 476 35.44 -6.74 0.13
CA GLU A 476 35.97 -7.61 -0.93
C GLU A 476 34.84 -8.21 -1.78
N THR A 477 33.75 -8.64 -1.15
CA THR A 477 32.57 -9.17 -1.84
C THR A 477 31.87 -8.07 -2.65
N THR A 478 31.62 -6.89 -2.07
CA THR A 478 30.99 -5.77 -2.79
C THR A 478 31.84 -5.31 -3.97
N ASP A 479 33.15 -5.20 -3.79
CA ASP A 479 34.09 -4.83 -4.85
C ASP A 479 34.11 -5.86 -5.98
N LYS A 480 34.04 -7.15 -5.63
CA LYS A 480 33.93 -8.22 -6.62
C LYS A 480 32.64 -8.10 -7.43
N VAL A 481 31.50 -7.94 -6.76
CA VAL A 481 30.19 -7.80 -7.41
C VAL A 481 30.17 -6.55 -8.30
N PHE A 482 30.73 -5.43 -7.84
CA PHE A 482 30.85 -4.22 -8.64
C PHE A 482 31.70 -4.43 -9.90
N ARG A 483 32.84 -5.13 -9.79
CA ARG A 483 33.68 -5.46 -10.96
C ARG A 483 32.94 -6.38 -11.93
N GLU A 484 32.25 -7.40 -11.44
CA GLU A 484 31.47 -8.32 -12.27
C GLU A 484 30.34 -7.59 -13.01
N ALA A 485 29.59 -6.73 -12.31
CA ALA A 485 28.56 -5.89 -12.91
C ALA A 485 29.17 -4.94 -13.97
N SER A 486 30.25 -4.23 -13.64
CA SER A 486 30.92 -3.31 -14.57
C SER A 486 31.42 -4.02 -15.84
N ASN A 487 32.02 -5.20 -15.68
CA ASN A 487 32.48 -6.00 -16.82
C ASN A 487 31.32 -6.48 -17.69
N PHE A 488 30.20 -6.89 -17.08
CA PHE A 488 29.02 -7.30 -17.82
C PHE A 488 28.44 -6.14 -18.62
N GLU A 489 28.27 -4.95 -18.02
CA GLU A 489 27.76 -3.75 -18.70
C GLU A 489 28.59 -3.40 -19.95
N ILE A 490 29.92 -3.38 -19.81
CA ILE A 490 30.86 -3.05 -20.90
C ILE A 490 30.79 -4.08 -22.04
N ASN A 491 30.73 -5.38 -21.70
CA ASN A 491 30.72 -6.45 -22.70
C ASN A 491 29.37 -6.58 -23.38
N ALA A 492 28.27 -6.39 -22.64
CA ALA A 492 26.92 -6.43 -23.17
C ALA A 492 26.69 -5.29 -24.19
N GLY A 493 27.32 -4.11 -23.98
CA GLY A 493 27.29 -3.02 -24.96
C GLY A 493 28.01 -3.31 -26.29
N LYS A 494 28.77 -4.40 -26.39
CA LYS A 494 29.52 -4.80 -27.60
C LYS A 494 29.00 -6.08 -28.26
N GLY A 495 28.14 -6.83 -27.57
CA GLY A 495 27.71 -8.17 -27.96
C GLY A 495 26.24 -8.41 -27.70
N ASP A 496 25.81 -9.67 -27.81
CA ASP A 496 24.43 -10.04 -27.49
C ASP A 496 24.27 -10.23 -25.98
N PHE A 497 23.32 -9.49 -25.40
CA PHE A 497 23.07 -9.46 -23.95
C PHE A 497 22.69 -10.84 -23.39
N GLU A 498 21.86 -11.61 -24.11
CA GLU A 498 21.38 -12.91 -23.66
C GLU A 498 22.46 -13.98 -23.75
N ALA A 499 23.21 -14.01 -24.85
CA ALA A 499 24.35 -14.91 -25.02
C ALA A 499 25.41 -14.66 -23.93
N LEU A 500 25.73 -13.39 -23.64
CA LEU A 500 26.68 -13.03 -22.59
C LEU A 500 26.18 -13.42 -21.19
N ALA A 501 24.90 -13.20 -20.90
CA ALA A 501 24.29 -13.62 -19.64
C ALA A 501 24.36 -15.14 -19.47
N LEU A 502 24.04 -15.90 -20.52
CA LEU A 502 24.12 -17.35 -20.51
C LEU A 502 25.55 -17.86 -20.28
N GLU A 503 26.55 -17.28 -20.97
CA GLU A 503 27.97 -17.61 -20.78
C GLU A 503 28.43 -17.39 -19.34
N ASN A 504 28.00 -16.30 -18.72
CA ASN A 504 28.35 -15.94 -17.34
C ASN A 504 27.38 -16.53 -16.29
N LYS A 505 26.42 -17.36 -16.72
CA LYS A 505 25.41 -18.01 -15.86
C LYS A 505 24.49 -17.03 -15.10
N TYR A 506 24.25 -15.86 -15.67
CA TYR A 506 23.25 -14.91 -15.19
C TYR A 506 21.87 -15.21 -15.79
N VAL A 507 20.83 -14.95 -15.01
CA VAL A 507 19.45 -15.14 -15.44
C VAL A 507 18.91 -13.82 -15.99
N VAL A 508 18.56 -13.82 -17.27
CA VAL A 508 17.88 -12.69 -17.92
C VAL A 508 16.41 -12.70 -17.57
N LYS A 509 15.90 -11.57 -17.06
CA LYS A 509 14.50 -11.38 -16.69
C LYS A 509 13.86 -10.36 -17.66
N PRO A 510 12.89 -10.76 -18.50
CA PRO A 510 12.17 -9.84 -19.36
C PRO A 510 11.03 -9.13 -18.60
N VAL A 511 10.76 -7.88 -18.98
CA VAL A 511 9.66 -7.05 -18.48
C VAL A 511 9.05 -6.35 -19.67
N ASN A 512 7.84 -6.76 -20.04
CA ASN A 512 7.15 -6.25 -21.23
C ASN A 512 6.00 -5.33 -20.85
N GLY A 513 5.74 -4.32 -21.67
CA GLY A 513 4.61 -3.40 -21.50
C GLY A 513 4.76 -2.45 -20.31
N MET A 514 5.99 -2.15 -19.89
CA MET A 514 6.26 -1.17 -18.82
C MET A 514 5.79 0.20 -19.26
N LYS A 515 4.94 0.85 -18.46
CA LYS A 515 4.37 2.17 -18.76
C LYS A 515 5.18 3.28 -18.13
N ALA A 516 5.05 4.49 -18.68
CA ALA A 516 5.80 5.66 -18.22
C ALA A 516 5.55 6.01 -16.75
N LEU A 517 4.42 5.58 -16.18
CA LEU A 517 3.99 5.85 -14.81
C LEU A 517 4.23 4.70 -13.84
N ASP A 518 4.80 3.57 -14.30
CA ASP A 518 5.07 2.42 -13.44
C ASP A 518 6.18 2.74 -12.44
N GLU A 519 6.09 2.17 -11.25
CA GLU A 519 7.08 2.36 -10.17
C GLU A 519 7.89 1.10 -9.88
N ALA A 520 7.21 -0.04 -9.93
CA ALA A 520 7.77 -1.32 -9.56
C ALA A 520 8.08 -2.15 -10.79
N ILE A 521 9.24 -2.78 -10.78
CA ILE A 521 9.64 -3.75 -11.78
C ILE A 521 9.50 -5.14 -11.16
N PRO A 522 8.77 -6.06 -11.83
CA PRO A 522 8.60 -7.42 -11.35
C PRO A 522 9.94 -8.07 -10.98
N GLY A 523 10.04 -8.56 -9.74
CA GLY A 523 11.21 -9.25 -9.22
C GLY A 523 12.31 -8.38 -8.59
N ILE A 524 12.30 -7.05 -8.75
CA ILE A 524 13.28 -6.13 -8.15
C ILE A 524 12.64 -4.92 -7.42
N GLY A 525 11.31 -4.90 -7.30
CA GLY A 525 10.59 -3.92 -6.50
C GLY A 525 10.59 -2.52 -7.11
N ASN A 526 10.58 -1.49 -6.27
CA ASN A 526 10.44 -0.09 -6.69
C ASN A 526 11.73 0.40 -7.38
N GLN A 527 11.67 0.57 -8.70
CA GLN A 527 12.82 0.91 -9.55
C GLN A 527 12.47 2.02 -10.55
N ARG A 528 11.93 3.14 -10.02
CA ARG A 528 11.49 4.28 -10.82
C ARG A 528 12.58 4.86 -11.72
N SER A 529 13.85 4.78 -11.31
CA SER A 529 15.01 5.21 -12.10
C SER A 529 15.14 4.43 -13.42
N ILE A 530 14.89 3.12 -13.40
CA ILE A 530 14.93 2.26 -14.59
C ILE A 530 13.78 2.62 -15.53
N VAL A 531 12.57 2.79 -14.97
CA VAL A 531 11.39 3.18 -15.76
C VAL A 531 11.62 4.54 -16.41
N ARG A 532 12.11 5.54 -15.67
CA ARG A 532 12.39 6.87 -16.21
C ARG A 532 13.37 6.81 -17.36
N TRP A 533 14.50 6.13 -17.17
CA TRP A 533 15.51 5.94 -18.20
C TRP A 533 14.93 5.33 -19.48
N ALA A 534 14.16 4.24 -19.39
CA ALA A 534 13.56 3.61 -20.56
C ALA A 534 12.62 4.53 -21.39
N PHE A 535 12.13 5.61 -20.79
CA PHE A 535 11.27 6.63 -21.42
C PHE A 535 11.99 7.96 -21.70
N GLU A 536 13.29 8.08 -21.42
CA GLU A 536 14.08 9.27 -21.80
C GLU A 536 14.11 9.41 -23.34
N ALA A 537 14.16 10.66 -23.81
CA ALA A 537 14.08 10.97 -25.24
C ALA A 537 15.30 10.44 -26.03
N ASP A 538 16.45 10.40 -25.36
CA ASP A 538 17.74 9.91 -25.85
C ASP A 538 17.96 8.40 -25.66
N SER A 539 17.04 7.69 -25.01
CA SER A 539 17.15 6.23 -24.87
C SER A 539 16.65 5.52 -26.12
N GLU A 540 17.51 4.69 -26.71
CA GLU A 540 17.29 3.93 -27.94
C GLU A 540 17.17 2.42 -27.67
N GLU A 541 16.53 1.71 -28.59
CA GLU A 541 16.47 0.24 -28.53
C GLU A 541 17.89 -0.34 -28.59
N GLY A 542 18.19 -1.24 -27.66
CA GLY A 542 19.51 -1.82 -27.47
C GLY A 542 20.35 -1.14 -26.39
N ASP A 543 19.98 0.06 -25.91
CA ASP A 543 20.72 0.77 -24.86
C ASP A 543 20.78 -0.04 -23.57
N ILE A 544 21.93 0.01 -22.91
CA ILE A 544 22.22 -0.72 -21.68
C ILE A 544 22.66 0.27 -20.61
N LYS A 545 22.13 0.12 -19.40
CA LYS A 545 22.51 0.96 -18.26
C LYS A 545 22.47 0.19 -16.95
N ARG A 546 23.47 0.42 -16.10
CA ARG A 546 23.49 -0.07 -14.72
C ARG A 546 22.73 0.86 -13.77
N PHE A 547 22.00 0.26 -12.85
CA PHE A 547 21.29 0.91 -11.76
C PHE A 547 21.67 0.26 -10.43
N ASN A 548 21.83 1.10 -9.40
CA ASN A 548 22.01 0.62 -8.03
C ASN A 548 20.64 0.28 -7.45
N ILE A 549 20.53 -0.88 -6.81
CA ILE A 549 19.33 -1.34 -6.11
C ILE A 549 19.69 -1.69 -4.66
N THR A 550 18.68 -1.86 -3.81
CA THR A 550 18.92 -2.37 -2.45
C THR A 550 19.55 -3.76 -2.53
N GLY A 551 20.77 -3.90 -2.02
CA GLY A 551 21.52 -5.15 -2.04
C GLY A 551 22.18 -5.50 -3.38
N GLY A 552 22.50 -4.51 -4.21
CA GLY A 552 23.42 -4.68 -5.34
C GLY A 552 23.09 -3.85 -6.58
N TYR A 553 23.19 -4.45 -7.77
CA TYR A 553 23.06 -3.78 -9.05
C TYR A 553 22.11 -4.50 -10.00
N VAL A 554 21.48 -3.73 -10.89
CA VAL A 554 20.74 -4.23 -12.03
C VAL A 554 21.35 -3.64 -13.29
N ILE A 555 21.57 -4.47 -14.30
CA ILE A 555 21.96 -4.02 -15.63
C ILE A 555 20.78 -4.31 -16.54
N ALA A 556 20.13 -3.24 -17.00
CA ALA A 556 18.95 -3.31 -17.83
C ALA A 556 19.31 -2.94 -19.28
N GLN A 557 18.64 -3.59 -20.23
CA GLN A 557 18.66 -3.25 -21.64
C GLN A 557 17.26 -2.87 -22.10
N LEU A 558 17.15 -1.78 -22.85
CA LEU A 558 15.91 -1.40 -23.54
C LEU A 558 15.74 -2.29 -24.78
N VAL A 559 14.67 -3.07 -24.83
CA VAL A 559 14.43 -4.06 -25.89
C VAL A 559 13.53 -3.52 -26.98
N ALA A 560 12.45 -2.82 -26.61
CA ALA A 560 11.50 -2.28 -27.57
C ALA A 560 10.82 -1.00 -27.07
N LYS A 561 10.47 -0.11 -28.02
CA LYS A 561 9.67 1.11 -27.77
C LYS A 561 8.32 1.01 -28.48
N HIS A 562 7.25 0.93 -27.68
CA HIS A 562 5.87 0.96 -28.19
C HIS A 562 5.28 2.35 -28.02
N GLU A 563 4.80 2.94 -29.11
CA GLU A 563 4.17 4.26 -29.11
C GLU A 563 2.68 4.19 -28.77
N LYS A 564 2.13 5.29 -28.23
CA LYS A 564 0.69 5.40 -27.96
C LYS A 564 -0.09 5.27 -29.27
N GLY A 565 -1.15 4.47 -29.29
CA GLY A 565 -1.97 4.30 -30.49
C GLY A 565 -2.85 3.08 -30.45
N LEU A 566 -3.15 2.53 -31.62
CA LEU A 566 -3.84 1.25 -31.73
C LEU A 566 -2.84 0.12 -31.50
N MET A 567 -3.25 -0.87 -30.71
CA MET A 567 -2.54 -2.11 -30.47
C MET A 567 -2.07 -2.73 -31.79
N SER A 568 -0.86 -3.27 -31.80
CA SER A 568 -0.31 -3.92 -32.98
C SER A 568 -1.14 -5.15 -33.37
N VAL A 569 -1.04 -5.56 -34.64
CA VAL A 569 -1.72 -6.79 -35.11
C VAL A 569 -1.24 -7.99 -34.29
N GLU A 570 0.04 -8.05 -33.99
CA GLU A 570 0.71 -9.11 -33.24
C GLU A 570 0.13 -9.24 -31.82
N GLU A 571 0.07 -8.14 -31.06
CA GLU A 571 -0.48 -8.13 -29.69
C GLU A 571 -1.99 -8.40 -29.67
N ALA A 572 -2.74 -7.81 -30.60
CA ALA A 572 -4.19 -7.96 -30.67
C ALA A 572 -4.61 -9.35 -31.16
N THR A 573 -3.71 -10.11 -31.81
CA THR A 573 -4.03 -11.41 -32.44
C THR A 573 -4.71 -12.35 -31.46
N ALA A 574 -4.19 -12.52 -30.24
CA ALA A 574 -4.76 -13.44 -29.26
C ALA A 574 -6.23 -13.13 -28.91
N THR A 575 -6.60 -11.84 -28.92
CA THR A 575 -7.93 -11.35 -28.56
C THR A 575 -8.87 -11.28 -29.76
N VAL A 576 -8.36 -10.90 -30.94
CA VAL A 576 -9.14 -10.65 -32.16
C VAL A 576 -9.37 -11.93 -32.96
N LEU A 577 -8.35 -12.81 -33.04
CA LEU A 577 -8.40 -14.02 -33.85
C LEU A 577 -9.61 -14.92 -33.53
N PRO A 578 -9.96 -15.20 -32.25
CA PRO A 578 -11.14 -16.01 -31.94
C PRO A 578 -12.45 -15.36 -32.40
N LYS A 579 -12.54 -14.01 -32.34
CA LYS A 579 -13.73 -13.25 -32.74
C LYS A 579 -13.96 -13.35 -34.25
N ILE A 580 -12.92 -13.07 -35.04
CA ILE A 580 -13.00 -13.18 -36.52
C ILE A 580 -13.24 -14.63 -36.95
N ARG A 581 -12.55 -15.61 -36.31
CA ARG A 581 -12.79 -17.03 -36.62
C ARG A 581 -14.24 -17.41 -36.37
N LYS A 582 -14.83 -16.95 -35.27
CA LYS A 582 -16.24 -17.18 -34.96
C LYS A 582 -17.15 -16.64 -36.07
N GLU A 583 -16.95 -15.39 -36.49
CA GLU A 583 -17.72 -14.76 -37.57
C GLU A 583 -17.60 -15.54 -38.89
N LYS A 584 -16.38 -15.94 -39.25
CA LYS A 584 -16.15 -16.77 -40.45
C LYS A 584 -16.79 -18.15 -40.36
N LYS A 585 -16.70 -18.83 -39.22
CA LYS A 585 -17.32 -20.14 -39.02
C LYS A 585 -18.84 -20.04 -39.09
N ALA A 586 -19.42 -18.98 -38.52
CA ALA A 586 -20.85 -18.70 -38.65
C ALA A 586 -21.24 -18.56 -40.13
N LYS A 587 -20.48 -17.76 -40.90
CA LYS A 587 -20.68 -17.61 -42.34
C LYS A 587 -20.57 -18.94 -43.11
N ILE A 588 -19.54 -19.74 -42.85
CA ILE A 588 -19.37 -21.07 -43.49
C ILE A 588 -20.58 -21.98 -43.22
N ILE A 589 -21.08 -21.98 -41.98
CA ILE A 589 -22.26 -22.78 -41.62
C ILE A 589 -23.49 -22.23 -42.36
N ARG A 590 -23.71 -20.91 -42.38
CA ARG A 590 -24.86 -20.31 -43.08
C ARG A 590 -24.83 -20.54 -44.59
N ASP A 591 -23.66 -20.46 -45.20
CA ASP A 591 -23.50 -20.62 -46.65
C ASP A 591 -23.71 -22.07 -47.11
N ARG A 592 -23.38 -23.06 -46.27
CA ARG A 592 -23.53 -24.49 -46.60
C ARG A 592 -24.89 -25.09 -46.18
N VAL A 593 -25.59 -24.44 -45.26
CA VAL A 593 -26.86 -24.92 -44.71
C VAL A 593 -28.01 -24.11 -45.30
N SER A 594 -28.84 -24.76 -46.12
CA SER A 594 -30.14 -24.24 -46.54
C SER A 594 -31.23 -25.13 -45.94
N ALA A 595 -31.52 -24.92 -44.65
CA ALA A 595 -32.58 -25.63 -43.92
C ALA A 595 -33.71 -24.65 -43.58
N SER A 596 -34.95 -25.10 -43.74
CA SER A 596 -36.16 -24.34 -43.39
C SER A 596 -36.82 -24.80 -42.08
N ASN A 597 -36.38 -25.93 -41.54
CA ASN A 597 -36.84 -26.48 -40.26
C ASN A 597 -35.72 -27.25 -39.53
N LEU A 598 -35.97 -27.57 -38.26
CA LEU A 598 -35.02 -28.24 -37.37
C LEU A 598 -34.57 -29.62 -37.87
N ASP A 599 -35.48 -30.41 -38.44
CA ASP A 599 -35.17 -31.77 -38.88
C ASP A 599 -34.25 -31.77 -40.10
N ASP A 600 -34.44 -30.83 -41.01
CA ASP A 600 -33.57 -30.65 -42.17
C ASP A 600 -32.17 -30.20 -41.74
N LEU A 601 -32.07 -29.27 -40.78
CA LEU A 601 -30.78 -28.86 -40.22
C LEU A 601 -30.09 -30.02 -39.49
N ALA A 602 -30.84 -30.76 -38.67
CA ALA A 602 -30.36 -31.93 -37.94
C ALA A 602 -29.80 -32.99 -38.90
N LYS A 603 -30.52 -33.31 -39.98
CA LYS A 603 -30.07 -34.26 -41.00
C LYS A 603 -28.85 -33.74 -41.76
N ALA A 604 -28.88 -32.50 -42.25
CA ALA A 604 -27.80 -31.91 -43.04
C ALA A 604 -26.46 -31.90 -42.29
N GLU A 605 -26.49 -31.67 -40.98
CA GLU A 605 -25.29 -31.55 -40.15
C GLU A 605 -25.03 -32.80 -39.29
N SER A 606 -25.81 -33.88 -39.47
CA SER A 606 -25.74 -35.11 -38.66
C SER A 606 -25.76 -34.81 -37.15
N LEU A 607 -26.79 -34.08 -36.73
CA LEU A 607 -27.05 -33.65 -35.37
C LEU A 607 -28.42 -34.17 -34.92
N SER A 608 -28.65 -34.14 -33.61
CA SER A 608 -29.96 -34.42 -33.02
C SER A 608 -30.65 -33.12 -32.63
N VAL A 609 -31.97 -33.05 -32.82
CA VAL A 609 -32.80 -32.01 -32.21
C VAL A 609 -32.78 -32.20 -30.70
N ARG A 610 -32.48 -31.13 -29.96
CA ARG A 610 -32.43 -31.10 -28.49
C ARG A 610 -33.57 -30.25 -27.96
N THR A 611 -33.93 -30.44 -26.70
CA THR A 611 -34.98 -29.67 -26.03
C THR A 611 -34.41 -28.94 -24.83
N ALA A 612 -34.85 -27.71 -24.62
CA ALA A 612 -34.57 -26.94 -23.41
C ALA A 612 -35.87 -26.28 -22.94
N THR A 613 -36.16 -26.40 -21.65
CA THR A 613 -37.43 -25.99 -21.05
C THR A 613 -37.22 -24.89 -20.02
N GLY A 614 -38.20 -24.00 -19.87
CA GLY A 614 -38.21 -22.99 -18.82
C GLY A 614 -37.19 -21.87 -19.00
N ILE A 615 -36.79 -21.58 -20.24
CA ILE A 615 -35.80 -20.54 -20.55
C ILE A 615 -36.44 -19.16 -20.34
N ASN A 616 -35.74 -18.24 -19.69
CA ASN A 616 -36.19 -16.87 -19.50
C ASN A 616 -35.16 -15.86 -20.05
N MET A 617 -35.60 -14.61 -20.29
CA MET A 617 -34.72 -13.57 -20.84
C MET A 617 -33.79 -12.96 -19.78
N LYS A 618 -34.17 -13.02 -18.49
CA LYS A 618 -33.36 -12.51 -17.37
C LYS A 618 -32.03 -13.25 -17.23
N THR A 619 -32.05 -14.57 -17.42
CA THR A 619 -30.87 -15.44 -17.38
C THR A 619 -30.83 -16.27 -18.67
N PRO A 620 -30.35 -15.70 -19.80
CA PRO A 620 -30.50 -16.31 -21.11
C PRO A 620 -29.50 -17.47 -21.32
N THR A 621 -29.78 -18.59 -20.66
CA THR A 621 -28.98 -19.81 -20.64
C THR A 621 -29.82 -20.96 -21.15
N ILE A 622 -29.28 -21.71 -22.09
CA ILE A 622 -29.93 -22.87 -22.71
C ILE A 622 -29.26 -24.12 -22.15
N SER A 623 -30.06 -25.01 -21.56
CA SER A 623 -29.54 -26.30 -21.04
C SER A 623 -28.83 -27.06 -22.14
N GLY A 624 -27.55 -27.38 -21.91
CA GLY A 624 -26.73 -28.11 -22.88
C GLY A 624 -26.09 -27.26 -24.00
N ALA A 625 -26.33 -25.95 -24.06
CA ALA A 625 -25.70 -25.00 -24.99
C ALA A 625 -25.05 -23.78 -24.30
N GLY A 626 -25.35 -23.54 -23.02
CA GLY A 626 -24.75 -22.47 -22.22
C GLY A 626 -25.44 -21.12 -22.42
N ARG A 627 -24.73 -20.02 -22.12
CA ARG A 627 -25.28 -18.66 -22.19
C ARG A 627 -25.40 -18.19 -23.64
N GLU A 628 -26.62 -17.94 -24.10
CA GLU A 628 -26.95 -17.69 -25.51
C GLU A 628 -27.97 -16.53 -25.67
N PRO A 629 -27.58 -15.26 -25.39
CA PRO A 629 -28.51 -14.13 -25.34
C PRO A 629 -29.28 -13.87 -26.64
N LEU A 630 -28.62 -13.93 -27.80
CA LEU A 630 -29.30 -13.73 -29.09
C LEU A 630 -30.30 -14.84 -29.38
N VAL A 631 -29.94 -16.11 -29.13
CA VAL A 631 -30.80 -17.27 -29.42
C VAL A 631 -32.04 -17.25 -28.53
N VAL A 632 -31.86 -16.97 -27.23
CA VAL A 632 -32.99 -16.79 -26.31
C VAL A 632 -33.84 -15.60 -26.73
N GLY A 633 -33.22 -14.47 -27.08
CA GLY A 633 -33.91 -13.30 -27.61
C GLY A 633 -34.80 -13.61 -28.82
N THR A 634 -34.27 -14.35 -29.80
CA THR A 634 -35.03 -14.77 -30.98
C THR A 634 -36.17 -15.71 -30.60
N ALA A 635 -35.96 -16.68 -29.69
CA ALA A 635 -37.01 -17.60 -29.27
C ALA A 635 -38.23 -16.87 -28.67
N PHE A 636 -38.01 -15.83 -27.87
CA PHE A 636 -39.09 -15.00 -27.31
C PHE A 636 -39.80 -14.12 -28.34
N GLY A 637 -39.25 -13.95 -29.53
CA GLY A 637 -39.88 -13.25 -30.65
C GLY A 637 -40.74 -14.14 -31.56
N LEU A 638 -40.77 -15.45 -31.33
CA LEU A 638 -41.49 -16.43 -32.15
C LEU A 638 -42.79 -16.88 -31.48
N SER A 639 -43.78 -17.24 -32.30
CA SER A 639 -45.04 -17.85 -31.84
C SER A 639 -44.85 -19.33 -31.48
N GLU A 640 -45.74 -19.88 -30.66
CA GLU A 640 -45.74 -21.32 -30.38
C GLU A 640 -45.92 -22.14 -31.67
N GLY A 641 -45.05 -23.12 -31.88
CA GLY A 641 -44.95 -23.92 -33.10
C GLY A 641 -44.05 -23.32 -34.19
N GLU A 642 -43.72 -22.03 -34.11
CA GLU A 642 -42.91 -21.34 -35.12
C GLU A 642 -41.43 -21.69 -34.99
N THR A 643 -40.75 -21.79 -36.14
CA THR A 643 -39.32 -22.09 -36.25
C THR A 643 -38.56 -20.87 -36.75
N SER A 644 -37.42 -20.57 -36.14
CA SER A 644 -36.54 -19.48 -36.53
C SER A 644 -35.81 -19.77 -37.84
N GLY A 645 -35.29 -18.72 -38.47
CA GLY A 645 -34.13 -18.86 -39.36
C GLY A 645 -32.85 -19.24 -38.59
N LEU A 646 -31.72 -19.26 -39.29
CA LEU A 646 -30.41 -19.46 -38.64
C LEU A 646 -30.02 -18.25 -37.77
N ILE A 647 -29.48 -18.50 -36.58
CA ILE A 647 -29.10 -17.49 -35.58
C ILE A 647 -27.63 -17.67 -35.23
N ASP A 648 -26.85 -16.60 -35.30
CA ASP A 648 -25.44 -16.63 -34.90
C ASP A 648 -25.34 -16.44 -33.38
N GLY A 649 -25.21 -17.57 -32.66
CA GLY A 649 -25.10 -17.59 -31.21
C GLY A 649 -23.69 -17.31 -30.69
N ALA A 650 -23.52 -17.39 -29.37
CA ALA A 650 -22.26 -17.35 -28.68
C ALA A 650 -21.35 -18.52 -29.09
N ASN A 651 -21.90 -19.74 -29.11
CA ASN A 651 -21.15 -21.00 -29.23
C ASN A 651 -21.41 -21.78 -30.53
N GLY A 652 -22.25 -21.29 -31.43
CA GLY A 652 -22.55 -21.94 -32.70
C GLY A 652 -23.61 -21.19 -33.51
N VAL A 653 -24.01 -21.78 -34.64
CA VAL A 653 -25.20 -21.36 -35.38
C VAL A 653 -26.38 -22.22 -34.93
N TYR A 654 -27.50 -21.58 -34.63
CA TYR A 654 -28.68 -22.21 -34.07
C TYR A 654 -29.88 -22.09 -35.00
N MET A 655 -30.76 -23.07 -34.93
CA MET A 655 -32.15 -22.93 -35.30
C MET A 655 -32.99 -23.37 -34.11
N VAL A 656 -34.07 -22.65 -33.82
CA VAL A 656 -34.93 -22.91 -32.67
C VAL A 656 -36.38 -22.98 -33.12
N GLN A 657 -37.16 -23.86 -32.51
CA GLN A 657 -38.61 -23.87 -32.62
C GLN A 657 -39.18 -23.72 -31.22
N VAL A 658 -40.11 -22.79 -31.06
CA VAL A 658 -40.83 -22.64 -29.79
C VAL A 658 -41.87 -23.74 -29.69
N THR A 659 -41.77 -24.56 -28.66
CA THR A 659 -42.73 -25.65 -28.38
C THR A 659 -43.79 -25.27 -27.38
N LYS A 660 -43.49 -24.31 -26.50
CA LYS A 660 -44.43 -23.82 -25.51
C LYS A 660 -44.05 -22.41 -25.09
N VAL A 661 -45.02 -21.50 -25.04
CA VAL A 661 -44.88 -20.20 -24.38
C VAL A 661 -45.64 -20.23 -23.07
N THR A 662 -44.95 -19.98 -21.96
CA THR A 662 -45.55 -19.86 -20.63
C THR A 662 -45.44 -18.41 -20.18
N PRO A 663 -46.52 -17.61 -20.21
CA PRO A 663 -46.49 -16.24 -19.74
C PRO A 663 -46.26 -16.19 -18.23
N ALA A 664 -45.62 -15.13 -17.76
CA ALA A 664 -45.53 -14.81 -16.34
C ALA A 664 -46.94 -14.66 -15.76
N ALA A 665 -47.15 -15.11 -14.53
CA ALA A 665 -48.40 -14.86 -13.82
C ALA A 665 -48.60 -13.34 -13.68
N GLU A 666 -49.77 -12.85 -14.05
CA GLU A 666 -50.12 -11.45 -13.80
C GLU A 666 -50.20 -11.20 -12.29
N LEU A 667 -49.62 -10.08 -11.86
CA LEU A 667 -49.69 -9.64 -10.47
C LEU A 667 -50.68 -8.48 -10.37
N ASP A 668 -51.39 -8.42 -9.24
CA ASP A 668 -52.27 -7.28 -8.93
C ASP A 668 -51.50 -5.95 -8.90
N ASN A 669 -50.20 -6.00 -8.60
CA ASN A 669 -49.30 -4.84 -8.57
C ASN A 669 -47.83 -5.23 -8.78
N TYR A 670 -47.10 -4.44 -9.57
CA TYR A 670 -45.66 -4.61 -9.84
C TYR A 670 -44.76 -3.73 -8.97
N GLN A 671 -45.30 -3.00 -7.98
CA GLN A 671 -44.53 -2.07 -7.13
C GLN A 671 -43.31 -2.71 -6.47
N ALA A 672 -43.41 -3.96 -6.00
CA ALA A 672 -42.28 -4.65 -5.38
C ALA A 672 -41.14 -4.92 -6.39
N ALA A 673 -41.46 -5.24 -7.64
CA ALA A 673 -40.48 -5.39 -8.71
C ALA A 673 -39.89 -4.03 -9.12
N ALA A 674 -40.73 -3.00 -9.26
CA ALA A 674 -40.29 -1.64 -9.55
C ALA A 674 -39.32 -1.10 -8.49
N ASN A 675 -39.61 -1.32 -7.20
CA ASN A 675 -38.71 -0.94 -6.10
C ASN A 675 -37.36 -1.66 -6.18
N ARG A 676 -37.33 -2.95 -6.55
CA ARG A 676 -36.07 -3.69 -6.76
C ARG A 676 -35.26 -3.11 -7.92
N VAL A 677 -35.91 -2.79 -9.05
CA VAL A 677 -35.26 -2.14 -10.20
C VAL A 677 -34.66 -0.78 -9.80
N ALA A 678 -35.42 0.04 -9.06
CA ALA A 678 -34.95 1.32 -8.55
C ALA A 678 -33.69 1.16 -7.68
N GLN A 679 -33.71 0.22 -6.74
CA GLN A 679 -32.56 -0.08 -5.86
C GLN A 679 -31.34 -0.56 -6.66
N GLN A 680 -31.52 -1.42 -7.66
CA GLN A 680 -30.43 -1.89 -8.52
C GLN A 680 -29.79 -0.75 -9.31
N LYS A 681 -30.61 0.13 -9.91
CA LYS A 681 -30.13 1.33 -10.61
C LYS A 681 -29.35 2.25 -9.67
N ALA A 682 -29.93 2.58 -8.52
CA ALA A 682 -29.32 3.47 -7.53
C ALA A 682 -28.02 2.92 -6.93
N GLY A 683 -27.90 1.59 -6.80
CA GLY A 683 -26.71 0.94 -6.26
C GLY A 683 -25.48 1.02 -7.17
N VAL A 684 -25.66 1.13 -8.49
CA VAL A 684 -24.54 1.15 -9.46
C VAL A 684 -24.36 2.50 -10.17
N VAL A 685 -25.31 3.43 -10.04
CA VAL A 685 -25.28 4.69 -10.80
C VAL A 685 -24.03 5.51 -10.51
N SER A 686 -23.59 5.62 -9.26
CA SER A 686 -22.46 6.50 -8.92
C SER A 686 -21.16 6.08 -9.61
N SER A 687 -20.89 4.78 -9.71
CA SER A 687 -19.70 4.28 -10.41
C SER A 687 -19.86 4.33 -11.93
N LYS A 688 -21.01 3.89 -12.46
CA LYS A 688 -21.28 3.92 -13.91
C LYS A 688 -21.28 5.34 -14.48
N LEU A 689 -21.92 6.28 -13.78
CA LEU A 689 -21.99 7.67 -14.19
C LEU A 689 -20.61 8.31 -14.20
N TYR A 690 -19.84 8.17 -13.12
CA TYR A 690 -18.48 8.72 -13.08
C TYR A 690 -17.60 8.15 -14.20
N ASN A 691 -17.63 6.84 -14.44
CA ASN A 691 -16.84 6.23 -15.49
C ASN A 691 -17.27 6.70 -16.88
N ALA A 692 -18.57 6.80 -17.15
CA ALA A 692 -19.08 7.34 -18.41
C ALA A 692 -18.65 8.80 -18.62
N LEU A 693 -18.73 9.63 -17.58
CA LEU A 693 -18.27 11.02 -17.61
C LEU A 693 -16.76 11.11 -17.87
N LYS A 694 -15.97 10.27 -17.17
CA LYS A 694 -14.51 10.20 -17.35
C LYS A 694 -14.13 9.74 -18.76
N GLU A 695 -14.83 8.75 -19.31
CA GLU A 695 -14.61 8.26 -20.69
C GLU A 695 -15.00 9.30 -21.75
N SER A 696 -15.95 10.19 -21.43
CA SER A 696 -16.32 11.31 -22.30
C SER A 696 -15.43 12.55 -22.13
N ALA A 697 -14.60 12.59 -21.10
CA ALA A 697 -13.77 13.75 -20.79
C ALA A 697 -12.51 13.79 -21.65
N GLU A 698 -12.10 15.00 -22.04
CA GLU A 698 -10.81 15.24 -22.68
C GLU A 698 -9.75 15.37 -21.59
N ILE A 699 -8.88 14.35 -21.45
CA ILE A 699 -7.85 14.29 -20.41
C ILE A 699 -6.46 14.26 -21.06
N GLU A 700 -5.71 15.33 -20.88
CA GLU A 700 -4.28 15.40 -21.19
C GLU A 700 -3.46 15.21 -19.91
N ASP A 701 -2.78 14.05 -19.76
CA ASP A 701 -1.87 13.79 -18.65
C ASP A 701 -0.43 14.10 -19.06
N ASN A 702 0.14 15.15 -18.47
CA ASN A 702 1.52 15.58 -18.73
C ASN A 702 2.51 15.14 -17.64
N ARG A 703 2.09 14.39 -16.61
CA ARG A 703 2.94 13.99 -15.46
C ARG A 703 4.24 13.29 -15.89
N ALA A 704 4.17 12.45 -16.93
CA ALA A 704 5.33 11.75 -17.46
C ALA A 704 6.31 12.70 -18.19
N LYS A 705 5.80 13.75 -18.86
CA LYS A 705 6.60 14.69 -19.67
C LYS A 705 7.33 15.71 -18.81
N ILE A 706 6.70 16.19 -17.76
CA ILE A 706 7.20 17.27 -16.87
C ILE A 706 8.08 16.76 -15.72
N GLN A 707 8.39 15.46 -15.71
CA GLN A 707 9.20 14.80 -14.67
C GLN A 707 8.78 15.14 -13.23
N ILE A 708 7.48 15.33 -12.99
CA ILE A 708 6.95 15.64 -11.65
C ILE A 708 7.07 14.45 -10.68
N GLN A 709 7.54 13.30 -11.14
CA GLN A 709 7.45 12.00 -10.45
C GLN A 709 8.71 11.59 -9.69
#